data_AF-A0A4R1KXQ8-F1
#
_entry.id   AF-A0A4R1KXQ8-F1
#
_cell.length_a   1.000
_cell.length_b   1.000
_cell.length_c   1.000
_cell.angle_alpha   90.00
_cell.angle_beta   90.00
_cell.angle_gamma   90.00
#
_symmetry.space_group_name_H-M   'P 1'
#
loop_
_entity.id
_entity.type
_entity.pdbx_description
1 polymer ?
#
loop_
_entity_poly.entity_id
_entity_poly.type
_entity_poly.pdbx_seq_one_letter_code
_entity_poly.pdbx_strand_id
1 'polypeptide(L)'
;MPDYIYLLENRLSPAQRNALQLVRDIARDASMTVFLAGGAVRDLTSGSSVRDLDFTVQGNALKLLKKLEKSGVVLLGEHEPSRSMSLWFPGSVRVEVSTARREEYPKPGKPIYHWATIHEDLRRRDFTANAMALSLNESSYGLLLDPLNGVADIEARLLRLASNYGFLEDPSRLVRAWRLHHRLGWELEERTLVRYQNAKEEGVISAIPHYLLGVEIEAIAHEEDALGALKALEAEGWMKHLDPAWISAKADSTGLAALHRTLTQLQIQGVYPDPSAAQMELLTAKMQPKELAGLKKLFPNPGFVAQWESLESDAKEFARVLSGKDAASPSATWKLLTSYQAEPVLWLAFSSKSAPVQTKFNNFFNVWPDAKQRVPLALLLEMRITPELPGYDDLLQEIFFHLIDGQLQTEEEMRAFLEPYSPPAPPAPVNVRKTRGRRAERVRIEEELEEETDLHEDAELAAESEDDMDEERPEADDAPPPPKPALKSVLPGEKTTADGGKKASSSTSKKGSLQPAGIVEAATSKQSQAAPKPAGKGKAAKAVPAPKEEAKPKQATPAQSQKVAKSTPAKAIQKQVKPVPKKVVAAKPAPAKKQAGKAVPKKIASKATPKSAPSKAAAKSKPEPKAHGKKVAAKKKH
;
A
#
# COMPACT_ATOMS: atom_id res chain seq x y z
N MET A 1 -4.24 -16.90 19.03
CA MET A 1 -3.86 -16.54 17.65
C MET A 1 -4.64 -15.29 17.26
N PRO A 2 -4.15 -14.44 16.35
CA PRO A 2 -4.95 -13.35 15.80
C PRO A 2 -6.17 -13.89 15.06
N ASP A 3 -7.31 -13.23 15.21
CA ASP A 3 -8.47 -13.46 14.35
C ASP A 3 -8.27 -12.64 13.07
N TYR A 4 -7.88 -13.33 11.99
CA TYR A 4 -7.66 -12.69 10.70
C TYR A 4 -8.94 -12.34 9.94
N ILE A 5 -10.10 -12.91 10.31
CA ILE A 5 -11.41 -12.48 9.80
C ILE A 5 -11.71 -11.10 10.38
N TYR A 6 -11.59 -10.96 11.71
CA TYR A 6 -11.74 -9.68 12.40
C TYR A 6 -10.76 -8.61 11.87
N LEU A 7 -9.51 -8.98 11.56
CA LEU A 7 -8.55 -8.05 10.93
C LEU A 7 -8.99 -7.62 9.51
N LEU A 8 -9.41 -8.54 8.65
CA LEU A 8 -9.91 -8.21 7.31
C LEU A 8 -11.17 -7.31 7.36
N GLU A 9 -12.02 -7.50 8.36
CA GLU A 9 -13.23 -6.70 8.55
C GLU A 9 -12.95 -5.30 9.10
N ASN A 10 -11.98 -5.13 10.01
CA ASN A 10 -11.80 -3.89 10.77
C ASN A 10 -10.54 -3.07 10.44
N ARG A 11 -9.55 -3.65 9.72
CA ARG A 11 -8.34 -2.92 9.30
C ARG A 11 -8.38 -2.43 7.85
N LEU A 12 -9.26 -2.98 7.01
CA LEU A 12 -9.43 -2.56 5.62
C LEU A 12 -10.50 -1.47 5.49
N SER A 13 -10.24 -0.46 4.66
CA SER A 13 -11.22 0.57 4.33
C SER A 13 -12.46 -0.01 3.63
N PRO A 14 -13.63 0.66 3.62
CA PRO A 14 -14.79 0.21 2.86
C PRO A 14 -14.48 -0.06 1.37
N ALA A 15 -13.67 0.79 0.74
CA ALA A 15 -13.22 0.58 -0.64
C ALA A 15 -12.31 -0.65 -0.79
N GLN A 16 -11.40 -0.90 0.15
CA GLN A 16 -10.53 -2.08 0.16
C GLN A 16 -11.32 -3.38 0.38
N ARG A 17 -12.32 -3.38 1.28
CA ARG A 17 -13.22 -4.53 1.50
C ARG A 17 -14.06 -4.81 0.24
N ASN A 18 -14.55 -3.78 -0.43
CA ASN A 18 -15.25 -3.90 -1.72
C ASN A 18 -14.34 -4.47 -2.83
N ALA A 19 -13.09 -4.00 -2.93
CA ALA A 19 -12.10 -4.50 -3.88
C ALA A 19 -11.78 -5.99 -3.61
N LEU A 20 -11.56 -6.36 -2.35
CA LEU A 20 -11.31 -7.74 -1.92
C LEU A 20 -12.47 -8.67 -2.27
N GLN A 21 -13.71 -8.27 -1.96
CA GLN A 21 -14.89 -9.07 -2.26
C GLN A 21 -15.10 -9.21 -3.79
N LEU A 22 -14.88 -8.15 -4.56
CA LEU A 22 -14.97 -8.18 -6.03
C LEU A 22 -13.93 -9.14 -6.66
N VAL A 23 -12.67 -9.10 -6.21
CA VAL A 23 -11.64 -10.05 -6.67
C VAL A 23 -11.99 -11.48 -6.28
N ARG A 24 -12.47 -11.68 -5.05
CA ARG A 24 -12.89 -12.98 -4.51
C ARG A 24 -14.00 -13.62 -5.36
N ASP A 25 -15.03 -12.86 -5.72
CA ASP A 25 -16.15 -13.38 -6.50
C ASP A 25 -15.78 -13.63 -7.97
N ILE A 26 -14.97 -12.75 -8.57
CA ILE A 26 -14.43 -12.94 -9.92
C ILE A 26 -13.52 -14.18 -10.00
N ALA A 27 -12.74 -14.47 -8.95
CA ALA A 27 -11.92 -15.68 -8.86
C ALA A 27 -12.77 -16.94 -8.62
N ARG A 28 -13.81 -16.86 -7.77
CA ARG A 28 -14.78 -17.93 -7.51
C ARG A 28 -15.46 -18.41 -8.78
N ASP A 29 -16.02 -17.49 -9.56
CA ASP A 29 -16.61 -17.76 -10.87
C ASP A 29 -15.60 -18.38 -11.87
N ALA A 30 -14.32 -18.04 -11.75
CA ALA A 30 -13.26 -18.54 -12.61
C ALA A 30 -12.71 -19.91 -12.13
N SER A 31 -13.26 -20.46 -11.04
CA SER A 31 -12.81 -21.67 -10.35
C SER A 31 -11.32 -21.61 -9.96
N MET A 32 -10.85 -20.43 -9.53
CA MET A 32 -9.48 -20.20 -9.05
C MET A 32 -9.49 -19.97 -7.55
N THR A 33 -8.61 -20.65 -6.83
CA THR A 33 -8.37 -20.33 -5.41
C THR A 33 -7.60 -19.02 -5.30
N VAL A 34 -8.02 -18.17 -4.36
CA VAL A 34 -7.50 -16.80 -4.19
C VAL A 34 -7.04 -16.55 -2.76
N PHE A 35 -5.93 -15.83 -2.65
CA PHE A 35 -5.27 -15.47 -1.40
C PHE A 35 -4.91 -13.99 -1.42
N LEU A 36 -5.08 -13.29 -0.30
CA LEU A 36 -4.34 -12.05 -0.03
C LEU A 36 -2.93 -12.45 0.45
N ALA A 37 -1.88 -11.74 0.06
CA ALA A 37 -0.50 -12.10 0.38
C ALA A 37 0.37 -10.88 0.70
N GLY A 38 1.68 -11.07 0.79
CA GLY A 38 2.67 -10.00 0.57
C GLY A 38 2.60 -8.86 1.58
N GLY A 39 2.72 -7.63 1.07
CA GLY A 39 2.72 -6.42 1.86
C GLY A 39 1.40 -6.21 2.61
N ALA A 40 0.28 -6.54 1.98
CA ALA A 40 -1.05 -6.42 2.58
C ALA A 40 -1.19 -7.26 3.86
N VAL A 41 -0.76 -8.53 3.83
CA VAL A 41 -0.83 -9.41 5.01
C VAL A 41 0.16 -9.00 6.09
N ARG A 42 1.35 -8.52 5.73
CA ARG A 42 2.29 -7.90 6.68
C ARG A 42 1.64 -6.73 7.39
N ASP A 43 1.11 -5.76 6.64
CA ASP A 43 0.60 -4.49 7.17
C ASP A 43 -0.66 -4.69 8.04
N LEU A 44 -1.55 -5.62 7.65
CA LEU A 44 -2.66 -6.09 8.49
C LEU A 44 -2.18 -6.66 9.84
N THR A 45 -1.09 -7.43 9.83
CA THR A 45 -0.57 -8.15 11.02
C THR A 45 0.24 -7.23 11.93
N SER A 46 1.05 -6.31 11.37
CA SER A 46 1.77 -5.29 12.13
C SER A 46 0.87 -4.19 12.68
N GLY A 47 -0.39 -4.14 12.24
CA GLY A 47 -1.33 -3.09 12.58
C GLY A 47 -1.04 -1.74 11.90
N SER A 48 -0.27 -1.76 10.81
CA SER A 48 0.04 -0.61 9.96
C SER A 48 -1.13 -0.28 9.02
N SER A 49 -1.05 0.84 8.32
CA SER A 49 -1.99 1.18 7.23
C SER A 49 -1.74 0.27 6.02
N VAL A 50 -2.78 -0.47 5.59
CA VAL A 50 -2.75 -1.24 4.34
C VAL A 50 -2.89 -0.25 3.19
N ARG A 51 -1.89 -0.19 2.30
CA ARG A 51 -1.84 0.77 1.17
C ARG A 51 -2.27 0.16 -0.16
N ASP A 52 -1.92 -1.10 -0.36
CA ASP A 52 -2.12 -1.87 -1.59
C ASP A 52 -2.54 -3.29 -1.22
N LEU A 53 -3.32 -3.94 -2.09
CA LEU A 53 -3.80 -5.32 -1.88
C LEU A 53 -3.10 -6.28 -2.86
N ASP A 54 -2.21 -7.12 -2.35
CA ASP A 54 -1.52 -8.16 -3.11
C ASP A 54 -2.39 -9.43 -3.18
N PHE A 55 -3.09 -9.68 -4.28
CA PHE A 55 -3.76 -10.96 -4.50
C PHE A 55 -2.85 -11.95 -5.24
N THR A 56 -2.91 -13.20 -4.81
CA THR A 56 -2.21 -14.32 -5.45
C THR A 56 -3.24 -15.42 -5.75
N VAL A 57 -3.33 -15.84 -7.02
CA VAL A 57 -4.31 -16.85 -7.47
C VAL A 57 -3.64 -18.11 -8.01
N GLN A 58 -4.18 -19.28 -7.69
CA GLN A 58 -3.74 -20.54 -8.31
C GLN A 58 -4.53 -20.77 -9.60
N GLY A 59 -4.07 -20.14 -10.66
CA GLY A 59 -4.72 -20.06 -11.96
C GLY A 59 -4.14 -18.91 -12.76
N ASN A 60 -4.48 -18.75 -14.05
CA ASN A 60 -3.95 -17.63 -14.82
C ASN A 60 -4.70 -16.34 -14.46
N ALA A 61 -4.06 -15.47 -13.65
CA ALA A 61 -4.58 -14.16 -13.24
C ALA A 61 -5.09 -13.30 -14.41
N LEU A 62 -4.42 -13.35 -15.57
CA LEU A 62 -4.77 -12.57 -16.76
C LEU A 62 -6.15 -12.94 -17.34
N LYS A 63 -6.72 -14.09 -16.97
CA LYS A 63 -8.12 -14.44 -17.32
C LYS A 63 -9.16 -13.62 -16.56
N LEU A 64 -8.80 -13.03 -15.41
CA LEU A 64 -9.71 -12.26 -14.55
C LEU A 64 -9.93 -10.83 -15.06
N LEU A 65 -8.94 -10.27 -15.79
CA LEU A 65 -8.93 -8.90 -16.28
C LEU A 65 -10.26 -8.47 -16.94
N LYS A 66 -10.76 -9.27 -17.90
CA LYS A 66 -12.00 -8.98 -18.64
C LYS A 66 -13.30 -9.03 -17.82
N LYS A 67 -13.23 -9.47 -16.57
CA LYS A 67 -14.32 -9.32 -15.59
C LYS A 67 -14.09 -8.06 -14.74
N LEU A 68 -12.87 -7.83 -14.27
CA LEU A 68 -12.48 -6.66 -13.48
C LEU A 68 -12.76 -5.35 -14.23
N GLU A 69 -12.36 -5.26 -15.51
CA GLU A 69 -12.64 -4.10 -16.38
C GLU A 69 -14.14 -3.79 -16.49
N LYS A 70 -15.00 -4.82 -16.54
CA LYS A 70 -16.47 -4.65 -16.60
C LYS A 70 -17.07 -4.15 -15.28
N SER A 71 -16.34 -4.28 -14.18
CA SER A 71 -16.72 -3.80 -12.86
C SER A 71 -16.14 -2.41 -12.55
N GLY A 72 -15.58 -1.72 -13.55
CA GLY A 72 -15.03 -0.36 -13.40
C GLY A 72 -13.60 -0.30 -12.87
N VAL A 73 -12.88 -1.43 -12.85
CA VAL A 73 -11.44 -1.48 -12.50
C VAL A 73 -10.61 -1.07 -13.72
N VAL A 74 -9.59 -0.24 -13.52
CA VAL A 74 -8.67 0.20 -14.59
C VAL A 74 -7.35 -0.56 -14.50
N LEU A 75 -6.82 -1.00 -15.65
CA LEU A 75 -5.50 -1.61 -15.76
C LEU A 75 -4.41 -0.53 -15.75
N LEU A 76 -3.47 -0.61 -14.79
CA LEU A 76 -2.28 0.25 -14.76
C LEU A 76 -1.10 -0.36 -15.53
N GLY A 77 -0.97 -1.69 -15.51
CA GLY A 77 0.05 -2.42 -16.25
C GLY A 77 -0.07 -3.93 -16.07
N GLU A 78 0.56 -4.69 -16.95
CA GLU A 78 0.62 -6.15 -16.89
C GLU A 78 2.02 -6.67 -17.25
N HIS A 79 2.40 -7.80 -16.67
CA HIS A 79 3.66 -8.48 -16.95
C HIS A 79 3.38 -9.94 -17.30
N GLU A 80 3.04 -10.18 -18.58
CA GLU A 80 2.71 -11.50 -19.15
C GLU A 80 3.69 -12.62 -18.75
N PRO A 81 5.03 -12.44 -18.73
CA PRO A 81 5.96 -13.52 -18.35
C PRO A 81 5.70 -14.10 -16.95
N SER A 82 5.34 -13.25 -15.98
CA SER A 82 5.05 -13.63 -14.60
C SER A 82 3.56 -13.74 -14.28
N ARG A 83 2.70 -13.37 -15.23
CA ARG A 83 1.24 -13.28 -15.12
C ARG A 83 0.80 -12.55 -13.86
N SER A 84 1.28 -11.31 -13.72
CA SER A 84 0.77 -10.33 -12.78
C SER A 84 0.24 -9.09 -13.50
N MET A 85 -0.70 -8.40 -12.84
CA MET A 85 -1.28 -7.13 -13.29
C MET A 85 -1.38 -6.15 -12.11
N SER A 86 -1.12 -4.88 -12.36
CA SER A 86 -1.37 -3.77 -11.43
C SER A 86 -2.66 -3.06 -11.83
N LEU A 87 -3.56 -2.85 -10.87
CA LEU A 87 -4.94 -2.43 -11.08
C LEU A 87 -5.31 -1.25 -10.17
N TRP A 88 -6.25 -0.44 -10.65
CA TRP A 88 -6.87 0.66 -9.91
C TRP A 88 -8.36 0.40 -9.70
N PHE A 89 -8.78 0.30 -8.45
CA PHE A 89 -10.17 0.09 -8.07
C PHE A 89 -10.82 1.41 -7.63
N PRO A 90 -12.16 1.54 -7.75
CA PRO A 90 -12.91 2.67 -7.21
C PRO A 90 -12.60 2.94 -5.73
N GLY A 91 -12.52 4.22 -5.35
CA GLY A 91 -12.06 4.63 -4.01
C GLY A 91 -10.54 4.58 -3.85
N SER A 92 -9.78 4.78 -4.94
CA SER A 92 -8.33 4.95 -4.96
C SER A 92 -7.52 3.78 -4.39
N VAL A 93 -8.04 2.56 -4.55
CA VAL A 93 -7.39 1.34 -4.05
C VAL A 93 -6.48 0.73 -5.12
N ARG A 94 -5.17 0.69 -4.84
CA ARG A 94 -4.20 -0.07 -5.63
C ARG A 94 -4.29 -1.56 -5.32
N VAL A 95 -4.20 -2.37 -6.36
CA VAL A 95 -4.29 -3.84 -6.26
C VAL A 95 -3.28 -4.48 -7.23
N GLU A 96 -2.44 -5.41 -6.77
CA GLU A 96 -1.75 -6.35 -7.66
C GLU A 96 -2.53 -7.68 -7.69
N VAL A 97 -2.72 -8.28 -8.86
CA VAL A 97 -3.21 -9.66 -8.98
C VAL A 97 -2.17 -10.49 -9.71
N SER A 98 -1.60 -11.47 -9.01
CA SER A 98 -0.49 -12.31 -9.47
C SER A 98 -0.85 -13.78 -9.55
N THR A 99 -0.26 -14.51 -10.50
CA THR A 99 -0.37 -15.97 -10.57
C THR A 99 0.63 -16.63 -9.63
N ALA A 100 0.16 -17.56 -8.79
CA ALA A 100 1.01 -18.36 -7.90
C ALA A 100 2.08 -19.14 -8.69
N ARG A 101 3.35 -18.87 -8.38
CA ARG A 101 4.47 -19.33 -9.18
C ARG A 101 5.71 -19.59 -8.33
N ARG A 102 6.55 -20.52 -8.77
CA ARG A 102 7.94 -20.67 -8.37
C ARG A 102 8.83 -19.95 -9.39
N GLU A 103 9.89 -19.34 -8.90
CA GLU A 103 10.90 -18.68 -9.73
C GLU A 103 12.21 -19.48 -9.63
N GLU A 104 12.82 -19.79 -10.77
CA GLU A 104 14.17 -20.37 -10.86
C GLU A 104 15.11 -19.33 -11.50
N TYR A 105 16.32 -19.15 -10.98
CA TYR A 105 17.24 -18.10 -11.43
C TYR A 105 18.53 -18.68 -12.04
N PRO A 106 18.55 -19.04 -13.35
CA PRO A 106 19.77 -19.44 -14.05
C PRO A 106 20.84 -18.35 -14.11
N LYS A 107 20.45 -17.08 -13.90
CA LYS A 107 21.32 -15.91 -13.74
C LYS A 107 20.67 -14.91 -12.77
N PRO A 108 21.46 -14.13 -12.00
CA PRO A 108 20.94 -13.06 -11.15
C PRO A 108 19.94 -12.14 -11.88
N GLY A 109 18.83 -11.87 -11.20
CA GLY A 109 17.72 -11.04 -11.68
C GLY A 109 16.89 -11.65 -12.82
N LYS A 110 17.22 -12.83 -13.35
CA LYS A 110 16.57 -13.38 -14.57
C LYS A 110 15.81 -14.67 -14.27
N PRO A 111 14.61 -14.57 -13.67
CA PRO A 111 13.80 -15.72 -13.34
C PRO A 111 13.23 -16.42 -14.58
N ILE A 112 13.08 -17.74 -14.48
CA ILE A 112 12.15 -18.54 -15.25
C ILE A 112 10.96 -18.85 -14.33
N TYR A 113 9.74 -18.60 -14.83
CA TYR A 113 8.51 -18.75 -14.06
C TYR A 113 7.87 -20.13 -14.27
N HIS A 114 7.57 -20.82 -13.16
CA HIS A 114 6.90 -22.11 -13.14
C HIS A 114 5.60 -21.99 -12.32
N TRP A 115 4.46 -22.39 -12.87
CA TRP A 115 3.18 -22.29 -12.18
C TRP A 115 3.12 -23.33 -11.03
N ALA A 116 2.77 -22.86 -9.83
CA ALA A 116 3.09 -23.57 -8.59
C ALA A 116 2.01 -23.45 -7.51
N THR A 117 2.22 -24.09 -6.36
CA THR A 117 1.36 -23.93 -5.19
C THR A 117 1.58 -22.58 -4.49
N ILE A 118 0.59 -22.13 -3.70
CA ILE A 118 0.76 -20.94 -2.84
C ILE A 118 1.94 -21.09 -1.87
N HIS A 119 2.20 -22.29 -1.34
CA HIS A 119 3.36 -22.53 -0.47
C HIS A 119 4.71 -22.36 -1.17
N GLU A 120 4.80 -22.68 -2.46
CA GLU A 120 6.00 -22.41 -3.27
C GLU A 120 6.11 -20.93 -3.63
N ASP A 121 4.98 -20.27 -3.91
CA ASP A 121 4.94 -18.83 -4.18
C ASP A 121 5.38 -17.99 -2.98
N LEU A 122 4.98 -18.37 -1.76
CA LEU A 122 5.43 -17.71 -0.54
C LEU A 122 6.94 -17.92 -0.32
N ARG A 123 7.48 -19.12 -0.57
CA ARG A 123 8.91 -19.42 -0.38
C ARG A 123 9.86 -18.67 -1.33
N ARG A 124 9.40 -18.23 -2.50
CA ARG A 124 10.22 -17.43 -3.44
C ARG A 124 10.27 -15.93 -3.12
N ARG A 125 9.46 -15.44 -2.17
CA ARG A 125 9.35 -13.99 -1.85
C ARG A 125 10.63 -13.46 -1.20
N ASP A 126 10.64 -12.17 -0.91
CA ASP A 126 11.82 -11.42 -0.48
C ASP A 126 12.14 -11.61 1.01
N PHE A 127 11.21 -11.28 1.90
CA PHE A 127 11.35 -11.33 3.35
C PHE A 127 10.28 -12.20 3.99
N THR A 128 10.57 -12.83 5.13
CA THR A 128 9.63 -13.71 5.85
C THR A 128 8.31 -13.03 6.18
N ALA A 129 8.35 -11.77 6.64
CA ALA A 129 7.18 -10.95 6.91
C ALA A 129 6.29 -10.70 5.68
N ASN A 130 6.84 -10.74 4.46
CA ASN A 130 6.11 -10.65 3.19
C ASN A 130 5.74 -12.03 2.61
N ALA A 131 6.25 -13.11 3.22
CA ALA A 131 6.09 -14.49 2.76
C ALA A 131 4.89 -15.21 3.41
N MET A 132 3.84 -14.45 3.72
CA MET A 132 2.58 -14.93 4.30
C MET A 132 1.41 -14.74 3.34
N ALA A 133 0.34 -15.51 3.53
CA ALA A 133 -0.95 -15.31 2.87
C ALA A 133 -2.15 -15.55 3.78
N LEU A 134 -3.26 -14.87 3.51
CA LEU A 134 -4.59 -15.19 4.03
C LEU A 134 -5.43 -15.77 2.89
N SER A 135 -6.03 -16.94 3.12
CA SER A 135 -6.93 -17.53 2.13
C SER A 135 -8.28 -16.81 2.11
N LEU A 136 -8.82 -16.57 0.90
CA LEU A 136 -10.10 -15.89 0.70
C LEU A 136 -11.18 -16.82 0.11
N ASN A 137 -10.86 -18.11 -0.05
CA ASN A 137 -11.80 -19.15 -0.48
C ASN A 137 -12.90 -19.35 0.58
N GLU A 138 -14.09 -19.83 0.19
CA GLU A 138 -15.24 -19.97 1.11
C GLU A 138 -14.95 -20.88 2.31
N SER A 139 -14.37 -22.05 2.08
CA SER A 139 -14.10 -23.08 3.10
C SER A 139 -12.86 -22.81 3.96
N SER A 140 -12.11 -21.75 3.68
CA SER A 140 -10.85 -21.42 4.38
C SER A 140 -10.66 -19.91 4.55
N TYR A 141 -11.75 -19.14 4.59
CA TYR A 141 -11.70 -17.68 4.66
C TYR A 141 -10.99 -17.21 5.94
N GLY A 142 -9.99 -16.34 5.80
CA GLY A 142 -9.16 -15.85 6.91
C GLY A 142 -8.09 -16.83 7.40
N LEU A 143 -7.96 -18.04 6.83
CA LEU A 143 -6.90 -18.97 7.21
C LEU A 143 -5.52 -18.40 6.83
N LEU A 144 -4.62 -18.29 7.81
CA LEU A 144 -3.22 -17.89 7.60
C LEU A 144 -2.38 -19.05 7.07
N LEU A 145 -1.58 -18.75 6.04
CA LEU A 145 -0.51 -19.57 5.52
C LEU A 145 0.82 -18.83 5.75
N ASP A 146 1.57 -19.23 6.78
CA ASP A 146 2.92 -18.73 7.07
C ASP A 146 3.94 -19.90 7.07
N PRO A 147 4.56 -20.21 5.91
CA PRO A 147 5.52 -21.30 5.77
C PRO A 147 6.96 -20.94 6.19
N LEU A 148 7.21 -19.71 6.66
CA LEU A 148 8.53 -19.18 7.02
C LEU A 148 8.59 -18.49 8.40
N ASN A 149 7.51 -18.52 9.18
CA ASN A 149 7.39 -17.90 10.51
C ASN A 149 7.53 -16.37 10.50
N GLY A 150 7.01 -15.73 9.43
CA GLY A 150 6.96 -14.29 9.27
C GLY A 150 6.23 -13.56 10.39
N VAL A 151 5.21 -14.14 11.02
CA VAL A 151 4.51 -13.50 12.17
C VAL A 151 5.48 -13.16 13.31
N ALA A 152 6.38 -14.10 13.65
CA ALA A 152 7.35 -13.87 14.72
C ALA A 152 8.43 -12.83 14.34
N ASP A 153 8.79 -12.73 13.06
CA ASP A 153 9.69 -11.66 12.59
C ASP A 153 8.99 -10.28 12.59
N ILE A 154 7.66 -10.21 12.40
CA ILE A 154 6.86 -8.98 12.60
C ILE A 154 6.83 -8.59 14.08
N GLU A 155 6.55 -9.54 14.98
CA GLU A 155 6.57 -9.30 16.43
C GLU A 155 7.95 -8.82 16.92
N ALA A 156 9.03 -9.38 16.37
CA ALA A 156 10.41 -8.97 16.63
C ALA A 156 10.86 -7.69 15.89
N ARG A 157 10.05 -7.18 14.95
CA ARG A 157 10.39 -6.05 14.04
C ARG A 157 11.68 -6.27 13.23
N LEU A 158 11.82 -7.46 12.65
CA LEU A 158 12.98 -7.88 11.87
C LEU A 158 12.65 -8.11 10.39
N LEU A 159 13.52 -7.60 9.52
CA LEU A 159 13.54 -7.92 8.10
C LEU A 159 14.51 -9.09 7.86
N ARG A 160 13.98 -10.32 7.90
CA ARG A 160 14.72 -11.56 7.59
C ARG A 160 14.50 -11.98 6.14
N LEU A 161 15.57 -12.26 5.41
CA LEU A 161 15.54 -12.72 4.03
C LEU A 161 14.94 -14.14 3.92
N ALA A 162 13.93 -14.34 3.07
CA ALA A 162 13.20 -15.60 2.94
C ALA A 162 14.01 -16.73 2.26
N SER A 163 14.93 -16.38 1.37
CA SER A 163 15.88 -17.30 0.74
C SER A 163 17.31 -16.97 1.18
N ASN A 164 18.15 -17.99 1.40
CA ASN A 164 19.57 -17.80 1.69
C ASN A 164 20.34 -17.09 0.56
N TYR A 165 19.83 -17.13 -0.66
CA TYR A 165 20.44 -16.54 -1.85
C TYR A 165 19.65 -15.34 -2.40
N GLY A 166 18.65 -14.83 -1.66
CA GLY A 166 17.64 -13.90 -2.18
C GLY A 166 18.19 -12.66 -2.91
N PHE A 167 19.25 -12.03 -2.41
CA PHE A 167 19.87 -10.87 -3.06
C PHE A 167 20.64 -11.21 -4.36
N LEU A 168 21.15 -12.45 -4.48
CA LEU A 168 21.82 -12.95 -5.67
C LEU A 168 20.82 -13.48 -6.71
N GLU A 169 19.74 -14.11 -6.26
CA GLU A 169 18.61 -14.50 -7.08
C GLU A 169 17.95 -13.25 -7.69
N ASP A 170 17.63 -12.25 -6.88
CA ASP A 170 16.93 -11.05 -7.27
C ASP A 170 17.57 -9.79 -6.64
N PRO A 171 18.43 -9.08 -7.39
CA PRO A 171 19.15 -7.90 -6.90
C PRO A 171 18.25 -6.70 -6.57
N SER A 172 16.97 -6.68 -6.99
CA SER A 172 16.04 -5.61 -6.61
C SER A 172 15.76 -5.59 -5.10
N ARG A 173 15.93 -6.74 -4.45
CA ARG A 173 15.76 -6.90 -3.00
C ARG A 173 16.76 -6.07 -2.18
N LEU A 174 17.89 -5.65 -2.75
CA LEU A 174 18.81 -4.71 -2.09
C LEU A 174 18.16 -3.33 -1.91
N VAL A 175 17.57 -2.79 -2.98
CA VAL A 175 16.84 -1.52 -2.96
C VAL A 175 15.61 -1.66 -2.05
N ARG A 176 14.87 -2.76 -2.19
CA ARG A 176 13.68 -3.04 -1.37
C ARG A 176 13.98 -3.21 0.12
N ALA A 177 15.10 -3.85 0.49
CA ALA A 177 15.50 -4.02 1.89
C ALA A 177 15.59 -2.66 2.59
N TRP A 178 16.27 -1.70 1.97
CA TRP A 178 16.47 -0.38 2.57
C TRP A 178 15.23 0.49 2.51
N ARG A 179 14.40 0.36 1.46
CA ARG A 179 13.08 0.99 1.37
C ARG A 179 12.14 0.49 2.47
N LEU A 180 12.10 -0.82 2.73
CA LEU A 180 11.29 -1.42 3.80
C LEU A 180 11.85 -1.10 5.21
N HIS A 181 13.17 -1.04 5.38
CA HIS A 181 13.82 -0.59 6.62
C HIS A 181 13.38 0.84 6.98
N HIS A 182 13.50 1.79 6.03
CA HIS A 182 13.00 3.17 6.22
C HIS A 182 11.50 3.23 6.45
N ARG A 183 10.70 2.50 5.65
CA ARG A 183 9.23 2.47 5.75
C ARG A 183 8.72 1.99 7.10
N LEU A 184 9.31 0.91 7.63
CA LEU A 184 8.76 0.18 8.77
C LEU A 184 9.48 0.50 10.10
N GLY A 185 10.69 1.06 10.05
CA GLY A 185 11.56 1.19 11.22
C GLY A 185 11.97 -0.16 11.80
N TRP A 186 12.17 -1.17 10.93
CA TRP A 186 12.53 -2.54 11.29
C TRP A 186 13.98 -2.82 10.90
N GLU A 187 14.72 -3.46 11.78
CA GLU A 187 16.13 -3.78 11.54
C GLU A 187 16.28 -4.99 10.62
N LEU A 188 17.35 -5.04 9.82
CA LEU A 188 17.71 -6.26 9.10
C LEU A 188 18.20 -7.30 10.12
N GLU A 189 17.71 -8.53 10.01
CA GLU A 189 18.20 -9.63 10.84
C GLU A 189 19.71 -9.85 10.58
N GLU A 190 20.50 -10.19 11.61
CA GLU A 190 21.97 -10.19 11.56
C GLU A 190 22.56 -10.91 10.32
N ARG A 191 22.07 -12.11 9.99
CA ARG A 191 22.53 -12.89 8.83
C ARG A 191 22.08 -12.25 7.51
N THR A 192 20.90 -11.65 7.49
CA THR A 192 20.36 -10.86 6.39
C THR A 192 21.17 -9.58 6.16
N LEU A 193 21.61 -8.89 7.21
CA LEU A 193 22.49 -7.72 7.14
C LEU A 193 23.87 -8.07 6.59
N VAL A 194 24.49 -9.17 7.06
CA VAL A 194 25.78 -9.66 6.50
C VAL A 194 25.63 -10.01 5.01
N ARG A 195 24.53 -10.66 4.62
CA ARG A 195 24.24 -10.96 3.19
C ARG A 195 24.03 -9.71 2.35
N TYR A 196 23.37 -8.70 2.91
CA TYR A 196 23.16 -7.40 2.27
C TYR A 196 24.49 -6.69 2.01
N GLN A 197 25.37 -6.66 3.03
CA GLN A 197 26.72 -6.09 2.92
C GLN A 197 27.56 -6.82 1.86
N ASN A 198 27.64 -8.15 1.92
CA ASN A 198 28.38 -8.94 0.92
C ASN A 198 27.88 -8.69 -0.51
N ALA A 199 26.56 -8.73 -0.74
CA ALA A 199 25.98 -8.49 -2.06
C ALA A 199 26.13 -7.03 -2.56
N LYS A 200 26.25 -6.06 -1.64
CA LYS A 200 26.59 -4.67 -1.93
C LYS A 200 28.06 -4.52 -2.34
N GLU A 201 28.98 -5.18 -1.64
CA GLU A 201 30.42 -5.18 -1.94
C GLU A 201 30.75 -5.92 -3.25
N GLU A 202 30.09 -7.05 -3.50
CA GLU A 202 30.16 -7.81 -4.77
C GLU A 202 29.50 -7.06 -5.96
N GLY A 203 28.80 -5.96 -5.71
CA GLY A 203 28.16 -5.14 -6.74
C GLY A 203 26.96 -5.80 -7.44
N VAL A 204 26.31 -6.76 -6.78
CA VAL A 204 25.26 -7.65 -7.33
C VAL A 204 24.09 -6.88 -7.94
N ILE A 205 23.77 -5.69 -7.41
CA ILE A 205 22.76 -4.77 -7.97
C ILE A 205 22.98 -4.47 -9.46
N SER A 206 24.21 -4.56 -9.97
CA SER A 206 24.54 -4.34 -11.39
C SER A 206 23.88 -5.36 -12.35
N ALA A 207 23.32 -6.46 -11.82
CA ALA A 207 22.57 -7.45 -12.59
C ALA A 207 21.04 -7.20 -12.60
N ILE A 208 20.54 -6.14 -11.95
CA ILE A 208 19.10 -5.84 -11.89
C ILE A 208 18.50 -5.66 -13.30
N PRO A 209 17.36 -6.31 -13.63
CA PRO A 209 16.64 -6.05 -14.87
C PRO A 209 15.96 -4.69 -14.82
N HIS A 210 15.91 -4.03 -15.98
CA HIS A 210 15.20 -2.77 -16.20
C HIS A 210 13.74 -2.78 -15.71
N TYR A 211 13.03 -3.92 -15.79
CA TYR A 211 11.67 -4.06 -15.27
C TYR A 211 11.62 -3.97 -13.73
N LEU A 212 12.46 -4.74 -13.02
CA LEU A 212 12.48 -4.73 -11.54
C LEU A 212 13.08 -3.44 -10.97
N LEU A 213 14.02 -2.82 -11.70
CA LEU A 213 14.48 -1.46 -11.43
C LEU A 213 13.33 -0.45 -11.52
N GLY A 214 12.47 -0.57 -12.54
CA GLY A 214 11.24 0.21 -12.68
C GLY A 214 10.28 0.02 -11.52
N VAL A 215 10.03 -1.23 -11.12
CA VAL A 215 9.17 -1.56 -9.96
C VAL A 215 9.66 -0.86 -8.68
N GLU A 216 10.96 -0.89 -8.37
CA GLU A 216 11.48 -0.23 -7.17
C GLU A 216 11.51 1.31 -7.26
N ILE A 217 11.67 1.88 -8.45
CA ILE A 217 11.53 3.34 -8.66
C ILE A 217 10.07 3.78 -8.45
N GLU A 218 9.12 3.06 -9.03
CA GLU A 218 7.68 3.34 -8.91
C GLU A 218 7.23 3.20 -7.44
N ALA A 219 7.69 2.15 -6.75
CA ALA A 219 7.37 1.91 -5.36
C ALA A 219 7.82 3.01 -4.39
N ILE A 220 8.81 3.85 -4.74
CA ILE A 220 9.19 5.02 -3.93
C ILE A 220 8.05 6.06 -3.89
N ALA A 221 7.32 6.26 -4.99
CA ALA A 221 6.15 7.17 -4.99
C ALA A 221 4.98 6.65 -4.15
N HIS A 222 4.91 5.33 -3.95
CA HIS A 222 3.93 4.66 -3.10
C HIS A 222 4.33 4.59 -1.61
N GLU A 223 5.49 5.15 -1.24
CA GLU A 223 5.86 5.36 0.16
C GLU A 223 5.22 6.62 0.75
N GLU A 224 4.85 6.56 2.02
CA GLU A 224 4.20 7.65 2.76
C GLU A 224 5.16 8.81 3.07
N ASP A 225 6.44 8.49 3.24
CA ASP A 225 7.57 9.42 3.22
C ASP A 225 8.46 9.09 2.02
N ALA A 226 7.96 9.37 0.81
CA ALA A 226 8.67 9.10 -0.43
C ALA A 226 10.00 9.88 -0.54
N LEU A 227 10.11 11.05 0.11
CA LEU A 227 11.34 11.84 0.13
C LEU A 227 12.40 11.25 1.07
N GLY A 228 12.01 10.75 2.24
CA GLY A 228 12.92 10.01 3.12
C GLY A 228 13.34 8.67 2.52
N ALA A 229 12.44 7.94 1.88
CA ALA A 229 12.77 6.72 1.13
C ALA A 229 13.81 7.02 0.02
N LEU A 230 13.60 8.08 -0.78
CA LEU A 230 14.57 8.53 -1.78
C LEU A 230 15.93 8.89 -1.14
N LYS A 231 15.94 9.64 -0.02
CA LYS A 231 17.17 9.99 0.72
C LYS A 231 17.89 8.79 1.31
N ALA A 232 17.18 7.80 1.84
CA ALA A 232 17.76 6.60 2.42
C ALA A 232 18.48 5.77 1.33
N LEU A 233 17.86 5.64 0.16
CA LEU A 233 18.45 5.00 -1.02
C LEU A 233 19.59 5.82 -1.66
N GLU A 234 19.53 7.16 -1.58
CA GLU A 234 20.63 8.05 -1.98
C GLU A 234 21.84 7.92 -1.04
N ALA A 235 21.61 7.90 0.28
CA ALA A 235 22.65 7.71 1.29
C ALA A 235 23.35 6.35 1.16
N GLU A 236 22.60 5.29 0.85
CA GLU A 236 23.17 3.97 0.53
C GLU A 236 23.95 3.94 -0.79
N GLY A 237 23.78 4.94 -1.65
CA GLY A 237 24.44 5.08 -2.95
C GLY A 237 23.70 4.41 -4.12
N TRP A 238 22.47 3.92 -3.91
CA TRP A 238 21.72 3.15 -4.90
C TRP A 238 21.24 3.97 -6.12
N MET A 239 21.16 5.31 -6.02
CA MET A 239 20.85 6.18 -7.17
C MET A 239 21.83 6.00 -8.34
N LYS A 240 23.07 5.55 -8.10
CA LYS A 240 24.04 5.20 -9.15
C LYS A 240 23.55 4.07 -10.08
N HIS A 241 22.62 3.25 -9.62
CA HIS A 241 22.06 2.11 -10.35
C HIS A 241 20.59 2.32 -10.76
N LEU A 242 19.83 3.13 -10.02
CA LEU A 242 18.42 3.44 -10.32
C LEU A 242 18.31 4.50 -11.44
N ASP A 243 18.57 5.77 -11.11
CA ASP A 243 18.79 6.85 -12.07
C ASP A 243 19.78 7.86 -11.46
N PRO A 244 21.03 7.97 -11.97
CA PRO A 244 22.02 8.93 -11.45
C PRO A 244 21.62 10.40 -11.57
N ALA A 245 20.60 10.72 -12.37
CA ALA A 245 20.04 12.06 -12.47
C ALA A 245 18.94 12.33 -11.44
N TRP A 246 18.40 11.32 -10.75
CA TRP A 246 17.37 11.46 -9.73
C TRP A 246 18.01 11.47 -8.33
N ILE A 247 17.94 12.62 -7.66
CA ILE A 247 18.55 12.86 -6.35
C ILE A 247 17.60 13.72 -5.51
N SER A 248 17.60 13.56 -4.19
CA SER A 248 16.64 14.25 -3.30
C SER A 248 16.74 15.78 -3.34
N ALA A 249 17.90 16.34 -3.73
CA ALA A 249 18.07 17.77 -3.98
C ALA A 249 17.20 18.33 -5.15
N LYS A 250 16.82 17.47 -6.11
CA LYS A 250 15.92 17.83 -7.22
C LYS A 250 14.42 17.78 -6.87
N ALA A 251 14.05 17.21 -5.72
CA ALA A 251 12.67 17.23 -5.22
C ALA A 251 12.27 18.62 -4.68
N ASP A 252 10.98 18.93 -4.69
CA ASP A 252 10.39 20.02 -3.91
C ASP A 252 9.94 19.51 -2.53
N SER A 253 10.84 19.60 -1.55
CA SER A 253 10.57 19.24 -0.16
C SER A 253 9.53 20.14 0.51
N THR A 254 9.38 21.39 0.07
CA THR A 254 8.35 22.32 0.55
C THR A 254 6.97 21.95 0.00
N GLY A 255 6.90 21.62 -1.30
CA GLY A 255 5.71 21.08 -1.94
C GLY A 255 5.25 19.77 -1.30
N LEU A 256 6.15 18.79 -1.12
CA LEU A 256 5.81 17.49 -0.52
C LEU A 256 5.26 17.63 0.91
N ALA A 257 5.88 18.49 1.74
CA ALA A 257 5.39 18.76 3.09
C ALA A 257 4.03 19.48 3.13
N ALA A 258 3.69 20.27 2.11
CA ALA A 258 2.37 20.88 1.97
C ALA A 258 1.33 19.88 1.41
N LEU A 259 1.69 19.09 0.39
CA LEU A 259 0.86 18.03 -0.18
C LEU A 259 0.41 17.03 0.90
N HIS A 260 1.33 16.58 1.76
CA HIS A 260 1.00 15.67 2.86
C HIS A 260 0.01 16.29 3.86
N ARG A 261 0.11 17.59 4.17
CA ARG A 261 -0.87 18.28 5.03
C ARG A 261 -2.26 18.33 4.37
N THR A 262 -2.32 18.66 3.08
CA THR A 262 -3.57 18.67 2.31
C THR A 262 -4.19 17.27 2.22
N LEU A 263 -3.36 16.22 2.06
CA LEU A 263 -3.78 14.82 2.13
C LEU A 263 -4.43 14.50 3.49
N THR A 264 -3.78 14.82 4.62
CA THR A 264 -4.36 14.61 5.95
C THR A 264 -5.69 15.36 6.12
N GLN A 265 -5.78 16.61 5.65
CA GLN A 265 -7.01 17.41 5.71
C GLN A 265 -8.14 16.80 4.88
N LEU A 266 -7.86 16.24 3.71
CA LEU A 266 -8.85 15.53 2.89
C LEU A 266 -9.31 14.22 3.55
N GLN A 267 -8.37 13.45 4.10
CA GLN A 267 -8.67 12.17 4.78
C GLN A 267 -9.56 12.37 6.02
N ILE A 268 -9.36 13.47 6.77
CA ILE A 268 -10.24 13.85 7.90
C ILE A 268 -11.68 14.14 7.44
N GLN A 269 -11.88 14.63 6.22
CA GLN A 269 -13.22 14.84 5.63
C GLN A 269 -13.77 13.62 4.87
N GLY A 270 -13.09 12.46 4.96
CA GLY A 270 -13.52 11.21 4.32
C GLY A 270 -13.11 11.07 2.85
N VAL A 271 -12.23 11.92 2.33
CA VAL A 271 -11.70 11.85 0.97
C VAL A 271 -10.31 11.21 1.01
N TYR A 272 -10.16 10.04 0.41
CA TYR A 272 -8.94 9.21 0.50
C TYR A 272 -8.21 9.10 -0.85
N PRO A 273 -7.53 10.17 -1.33
CA PRO A 273 -6.76 10.13 -2.56
C PRO A 273 -5.47 9.33 -2.40
N ASP A 274 -5.00 8.71 -3.49
CA ASP A 274 -3.63 8.25 -3.56
C ASP A 274 -2.69 9.45 -3.85
N PRO A 275 -1.76 9.80 -2.95
CA PRO A 275 -0.83 10.90 -3.22
C PRO A 275 0.23 10.56 -4.29
N SER A 276 0.39 9.30 -4.69
CA SER A 276 1.59 8.81 -5.39
C SER A 276 1.96 9.55 -6.68
N ALA A 277 1.00 9.86 -7.54
CA ALA A 277 1.27 10.62 -8.78
C ALA A 277 1.73 12.05 -8.49
N ALA A 278 1.12 12.71 -7.49
CA ALA A 278 1.51 14.04 -7.02
C ALA A 278 2.85 14.03 -6.27
N GLN A 279 3.19 12.94 -5.56
CA GLN A 279 4.51 12.76 -4.97
C GLN A 279 5.57 12.64 -6.07
N MET A 280 5.34 11.83 -7.12
CA MET A 280 6.32 11.64 -8.19
C MET A 280 6.60 12.94 -8.98
N GLU A 281 5.58 13.76 -9.25
CA GLU A 281 5.77 15.10 -9.82
C GLU A 281 6.66 15.99 -8.92
N LEU A 282 6.39 16.02 -7.61
CA LEU A 282 7.17 16.86 -6.69
C LEU A 282 8.58 16.29 -6.39
N LEU A 283 8.78 14.97 -6.43
CA LEU A 283 10.09 14.31 -6.30
C LEU A 283 10.99 14.58 -7.52
N THR A 284 10.40 14.93 -8.66
CA THR A 284 11.11 15.13 -9.93
C THR A 284 11.07 16.59 -10.42
N ALA A 285 10.46 17.51 -9.67
CA ALA A 285 10.15 18.89 -10.05
C ALA A 285 11.32 19.75 -10.59
N LYS A 286 12.58 19.42 -10.26
CA LYS A 286 13.78 20.12 -10.77
C LYS A 286 14.62 19.27 -11.74
N MET A 287 14.10 18.13 -12.22
CA MET A 287 14.71 17.33 -13.29
C MET A 287 14.51 18.00 -14.65
N GLN A 288 15.45 17.77 -15.57
CA GLN A 288 15.34 18.24 -16.94
C GLN A 288 14.32 17.37 -17.71
N PRO A 289 13.55 17.92 -18.67
CA PRO A 289 12.56 17.15 -19.42
C PRO A 289 13.11 15.89 -20.12
N LYS A 290 14.41 15.90 -20.48
CA LYS A 290 15.11 14.73 -21.05
C LYS A 290 15.40 13.64 -20.00
N GLU A 291 15.73 14.03 -18.77
CA GLU A 291 15.91 13.11 -17.64
C GLU A 291 14.55 12.49 -17.28
N LEU A 292 13.51 13.33 -17.15
CA LEU A 292 12.13 12.93 -16.88
C LEU A 292 11.58 11.93 -17.91
N ALA A 293 11.79 12.19 -19.21
CA ALA A 293 11.42 11.28 -20.30
C ALA A 293 12.38 10.08 -20.48
N GLY A 294 13.43 9.98 -19.66
CA GLY A 294 14.20 8.76 -19.41
C GLY A 294 13.57 7.96 -18.27
N LEU A 295 13.48 8.59 -17.09
CA LEU A 295 12.89 8.05 -15.87
C LEU A 295 11.52 7.41 -16.11
N LYS A 296 10.58 8.11 -16.78
CA LYS A 296 9.24 7.60 -17.13
C LYS A 296 9.22 6.32 -17.97
N LYS A 297 10.29 6.01 -18.73
CA LYS A 297 10.38 4.79 -19.53
C LYS A 297 10.86 3.58 -18.72
N LEU A 298 11.33 3.79 -17.50
CA LEU A 298 11.73 2.72 -16.58
C LEU A 298 10.50 2.03 -15.97
N PHE A 299 9.39 2.76 -15.82
CA PHE A 299 8.19 2.32 -15.11
C PHE A 299 7.51 1.12 -15.80
N PRO A 300 7.16 0.06 -15.04
CA PRO A 300 6.41 -1.09 -15.57
C PRO A 300 4.94 -0.76 -15.87
N ASN A 301 4.35 0.20 -15.16
CA ASN A 301 2.92 0.51 -15.23
C ASN A 301 2.65 1.79 -16.05
N PRO A 302 2.36 1.69 -17.37
CA PRO A 302 2.08 2.86 -18.19
C PRO A 302 0.86 3.67 -17.72
N GLY A 303 -0.09 3.05 -17.01
CA GLY A 303 -1.23 3.75 -16.41
C GLY A 303 -0.83 4.69 -15.26
N PHE A 304 0.18 4.33 -14.46
CA PHE A 304 0.71 5.25 -13.43
C PHE A 304 1.41 6.45 -14.08
N VAL A 305 2.17 6.20 -15.16
CA VAL A 305 2.77 7.29 -15.95
C VAL A 305 1.69 8.18 -16.59
N ALA A 306 0.57 7.62 -17.03
CA ALA A 306 -0.56 8.37 -17.56
C ALA A 306 -1.26 9.22 -16.48
N GLN A 307 -1.52 8.68 -15.28
CA GLN A 307 -2.06 9.44 -14.13
C GLN A 307 -1.15 10.61 -13.74
N TRP A 308 0.16 10.39 -13.77
CA TRP A 308 1.15 11.44 -13.53
C TRP A 308 1.14 12.51 -14.65
N GLU A 309 0.96 12.13 -15.92
CA GLU A 309 0.87 13.09 -17.04
C GLU A 309 -0.46 13.84 -17.12
N SER A 310 -1.56 13.28 -16.60
CA SER A 310 -2.88 13.90 -16.62
C SER A 310 -3.19 14.73 -15.36
N LEU A 311 -2.44 14.57 -14.27
CA LEU A 311 -2.64 15.24 -12.98
C LEU A 311 -3.01 16.75 -13.08
N GLU A 312 -2.29 17.47 -13.94
CA GLU A 312 -2.42 18.92 -14.16
C GLU A 312 -3.46 19.30 -15.24
N SER A 313 -3.96 18.36 -16.05
CA SER A 313 -5.18 18.54 -16.88
C SER A 313 -6.43 18.25 -16.08
N ASP A 314 -6.40 17.21 -15.25
CA ASP A 314 -7.58 16.66 -14.60
C ASP A 314 -8.00 17.52 -13.41
N ALA A 315 -7.01 18.13 -12.73
CA ALA A 315 -7.26 19.20 -11.77
C ALA A 315 -7.83 20.48 -12.44
N LYS A 316 -7.51 20.78 -13.71
CA LYS A 316 -8.11 21.92 -14.44
C LYS A 316 -9.53 21.63 -14.89
N GLU A 317 -9.81 20.42 -15.34
CA GLU A 317 -11.17 19.89 -15.55
C GLU A 317 -11.97 20.03 -14.25
N PHE A 318 -11.43 19.54 -13.12
CA PHE A 318 -12.09 19.64 -11.84
C PHE A 318 -12.30 21.10 -11.39
N ALA A 319 -11.32 21.99 -11.56
CA ALA A 319 -11.47 23.42 -11.28
C ALA A 319 -12.59 24.08 -12.10
N ARG A 320 -12.79 23.64 -13.35
CA ARG A 320 -13.88 24.10 -14.23
C ARG A 320 -15.25 23.66 -13.69
N VAL A 321 -15.38 22.41 -13.24
CA VAL A 321 -16.62 21.89 -12.62
C VAL A 321 -16.89 22.54 -11.25
N LEU A 322 -15.87 22.66 -10.41
CA LEU A 322 -15.93 23.30 -9.08
C LEU A 322 -16.24 24.80 -9.15
N SER A 323 -15.93 25.46 -10.28
CA SER A 323 -16.32 26.84 -10.58
C SER A 323 -17.63 26.96 -11.39
N GLY A 324 -18.26 25.82 -11.71
CA GLY A 324 -19.50 25.72 -12.48
C GLY A 324 -20.76 25.79 -11.63
N LYS A 325 -21.91 25.59 -12.29
CA LYS A 325 -23.24 25.57 -11.63
C LYS A 325 -23.41 24.38 -10.69
N ASP A 326 -22.71 23.29 -10.97
CA ASP A 326 -22.79 22.02 -10.23
C ASP A 326 -22.20 22.12 -8.81
N ALA A 327 -21.55 23.24 -8.50
CA ALA A 327 -21.06 23.62 -7.19
C ALA A 327 -21.59 25.00 -6.76
N ALA A 328 -22.84 25.35 -7.12
CA ALA A 328 -23.42 26.65 -6.77
C ALA A 328 -23.71 26.83 -5.27
N SER A 329 -24.20 25.79 -4.58
CA SER A 329 -24.41 25.80 -3.14
C SER A 329 -23.23 25.20 -2.36
N PRO A 330 -23.08 25.51 -1.06
CA PRO A 330 -22.24 24.76 -0.14
C PRO A 330 -22.46 23.24 -0.17
N SER A 331 -23.71 22.77 -0.11
CA SER A 331 -24.06 21.34 -0.15
C SER A 331 -23.66 20.66 -1.46
N ALA A 332 -23.88 21.30 -2.60
CA ALA A 332 -23.46 20.80 -3.90
C ALA A 332 -21.92 20.78 -4.02
N THR A 333 -21.25 21.81 -3.47
CA THR A 333 -19.78 21.85 -3.41
C THR A 333 -19.21 20.74 -2.53
N TRP A 334 -19.81 20.46 -1.36
CA TRP A 334 -19.44 19.32 -0.51
C TRP A 334 -19.62 18.00 -1.26
N LYS A 335 -20.82 17.74 -1.79
CA LYS A 335 -21.14 16.51 -2.54
C LYS A 335 -20.17 16.29 -3.69
N LEU A 336 -19.82 17.34 -4.44
CA LEU A 336 -18.85 17.27 -5.52
C LEU A 336 -17.44 16.91 -5.00
N LEU A 337 -16.96 17.58 -3.93
CA LEU A 337 -15.64 17.32 -3.35
C LEU A 337 -15.49 15.90 -2.79
N THR A 338 -16.57 15.28 -2.31
CA THR A 338 -16.56 13.91 -1.78
C THR A 338 -16.94 12.80 -2.77
N SER A 339 -17.43 13.13 -3.98
CA SER A 339 -17.84 12.14 -5.01
C SER A 339 -17.05 12.20 -6.32
N TYR A 340 -16.24 13.24 -6.54
CA TYR A 340 -15.32 13.30 -7.67
C TYR A 340 -14.11 12.35 -7.46
N GLN A 341 -13.31 12.14 -8.51
CA GLN A 341 -12.03 11.44 -8.40
C GLN A 341 -11.12 12.17 -7.41
N ALA A 342 -10.53 11.45 -6.45
CA ALA A 342 -9.87 12.07 -5.31
C ALA A 342 -8.51 12.70 -5.67
N GLU A 343 -7.81 12.17 -6.67
CA GLU A 343 -6.47 12.63 -7.07
C GLU A 343 -6.50 14.05 -7.70
N PRO A 344 -7.43 14.39 -8.62
CA PRO A 344 -7.66 15.77 -9.05
C PRO A 344 -8.08 16.71 -7.91
N VAL A 345 -8.84 16.23 -6.92
CA VAL A 345 -9.22 17.02 -5.73
C VAL A 345 -7.99 17.36 -4.90
N LEU A 346 -7.12 16.37 -4.63
CA LEU A 346 -5.85 16.56 -3.92
C LEU A 346 -4.93 17.55 -4.65
N TRP A 347 -4.69 17.35 -5.94
CA TRP A 347 -3.79 18.23 -6.69
C TRP A 347 -4.33 19.65 -6.79
N LEU A 348 -5.64 19.84 -7.00
CA LEU A 348 -6.23 21.18 -7.03
C LEU A 348 -6.20 21.86 -5.65
N ALA A 349 -6.48 21.13 -4.57
CA ALA A 349 -6.41 21.65 -3.21
C ALA A 349 -5.01 22.14 -2.83
N PHE A 350 -3.97 21.43 -3.29
CA PHE A 350 -2.57 21.74 -3.08
C PHE A 350 -2.05 22.88 -3.99
N SER A 351 -2.35 22.82 -5.30
CA SER A 351 -1.71 23.69 -6.31
C SER A 351 -2.44 25.00 -6.61
N SER A 352 -3.74 25.07 -6.33
CA SER A 352 -4.59 26.17 -6.81
C SER A 352 -4.22 27.52 -6.19
N LYS A 353 -4.05 28.52 -7.07
CA LYS A 353 -3.86 29.95 -6.72
C LYS A 353 -5.10 30.79 -7.03
N SER A 354 -6.22 30.15 -7.38
CA SER A 354 -7.48 30.81 -7.69
C SER A 354 -8.25 31.08 -6.40
N ALA A 355 -8.41 32.36 -6.02
CA ALA A 355 -9.03 32.73 -4.75
C ALA A 355 -10.45 32.11 -4.56
N PRO A 356 -11.37 32.10 -5.55
CA PRO A 356 -12.67 31.40 -5.39
C PRO A 356 -12.55 29.90 -5.09
N VAL A 357 -11.55 29.23 -5.66
CA VAL A 357 -11.28 27.81 -5.41
C VAL A 357 -10.69 27.62 -4.00
N GLN A 358 -9.74 28.47 -3.60
CA GLN A 358 -9.18 28.46 -2.25
C GLN A 358 -10.24 28.74 -1.17
N THR A 359 -11.19 29.65 -1.41
CA THR A 359 -12.34 29.87 -0.51
C THR A 359 -13.19 28.61 -0.35
N LYS A 360 -13.47 27.88 -1.44
CA LYS A 360 -14.22 26.62 -1.38
C LYS A 360 -13.48 25.54 -0.57
N PHE A 361 -12.18 25.37 -0.78
CA PHE A 361 -11.39 24.43 0.02
C PHE A 361 -11.24 24.87 1.49
N ASN A 362 -11.07 26.16 1.77
CA ASN A 362 -11.10 26.68 3.15
C ASN A 362 -12.43 26.38 3.84
N ASN A 363 -13.55 26.56 3.13
CA ASN A 363 -14.86 26.24 3.68
C ASN A 363 -15.00 24.74 3.95
N PHE A 364 -14.52 23.88 3.04
CA PHE A 364 -14.51 22.42 3.20
C PHE A 364 -13.64 21.92 4.36
N PHE A 365 -12.45 22.49 4.56
CA PHE A 365 -11.54 22.07 5.62
C PHE A 365 -11.87 22.68 7.00
N ASN A 366 -12.42 23.90 7.05
CA ASN A 366 -12.53 24.67 8.30
C ASN A 366 -13.98 25.08 8.67
N VAL A 367 -14.82 25.48 7.72
CA VAL A 367 -16.15 26.10 8.03
C VAL A 367 -17.29 25.10 8.07
N TRP A 368 -17.29 24.11 7.18
CA TRP A 368 -18.31 23.08 7.10
C TRP A 368 -18.18 22.00 8.18
N PRO A 369 -16.98 21.59 8.67
CA PRO A 369 -16.86 20.70 9.82
C PRO A 369 -17.54 21.26 11.09
N ASP A 370 -17.46 22.57 11.32
CA ASP A 370 -18.16 23.26 12.43
C ASP A 370 -19.69 23.27 12.27
N ALA A 371 -20.23 22.96 11.09
CA ALA A 371 -21.65 22.71 10.90
C ALA A 371 -22.06 21.29 11.31
N LYS A 372 -21.19 20.28 11.18
CA LYS A 372 -21.45 18.93 11.71
C LYS A 372 -21.59 18.92 13.23
N GLN A 373 -20.82 19.77 13.92
CA GLN A 373 -20.92 19.96 15.37
C GLN A 373 -22.21 20.67 15.81
N ARG A 374 -22.92 21.33 14.88
CA ARG A 374 -24.19 22.03 15.13
C ARG A 374 -25.43 21.19 14.78
N VAL A 375 -25.26 19.92 14.41
CA VAL A 375 -26.38 18.99 14.23
C VAL A 375 -27.06 18.76 15.59
N PRO A 376 -28.38 18.97 15.73
CA PRO A 376 -29.03 19.05 17.04
C PRO A 376 -29.36 17.64 17.58
N LEU A 377 -28.34 16.88 17.98
CA LEU A 377 -28.47 15.51 18.49
C LEU A 377 -29.45 15.38 19.68
N ALA A 378 -29.51 16.39 20.55
CA ALA A 378 -30.47 16.44 21.65
C ALA A 378 -31.93 16.52 21.14
N LEU A 379 -32.17 17.34 20.10
CA LEU A 379 -33.50 17.50 19.51
C LEU A 379 -33.96 16.25 18.77
N LEU A 380 -33.04 15.55 18.09
CA LEU A 380 -33.33 14.25 17.48
C LEU A 380 -33.81 13.25 18.55
N LEU A 381 -33.16 13.20 19.71
CA LEU A 381 -33.58 12.36 20.83
C LEU A 381 -34.94 12.80 21.44
N GLU A 382 -35.21 14.10 21.61
CA GLU A 382 -36.54 14.62 22.01
C GLU A 382 -37.64 14.14 21.05
N MET A 383 -37.36 14.20 19.75
CA MET A 383 -38.27 13.80 18.67
C MET A 383 -38.24 12.29 18.39
N ARG A 384 -37.61 11.49 19.26
CA ARG A 384 -37.53 10.01 19.17
C ARG A 384 -36.80 9.49 17.92
N ILE A 385 -36.04 10.34 17.25
CA ILE A 385 -35.23 10.00 16.08
C ILE A 385 -33.91 9.44 16.60
N THR A 386 -33.83 8.10 16.70
CA THR A 386 -32.68 7.37 17.26
C THR A 386 -31.83 6.69 16.18
N PRO A 387 -30.55 6.35 16.46
CA PRO A 387 -29.68 5.64 15.53
C PRO A 387 -30.16 4.26 15.06
N GLU A 388 -31.17 3.69 15.71
CA GLU A 388 -31.78 2.41 15.32
C GLU A 388 -32.82 2.56 14.19
N LEU A 389 -33.20 3.80 13.81
CA LEU A 389 -34.13 4.05 12.73
C LEU A 389 -33.46 3.86 11.35
N PRO A 390 -34.08 3.13 10.41
CA PRO A 390 -33.61 3.06 9.03
C PRO A 390 -33.53 4.45 8.39
N GLY A 391 -32.36 4.78 7.82
CA GLY A 391 -32.11 6.09 7.21
C GLY A 391 -31.64 7.20 8.17
N TYR A 392 -31.33 6.88 9.43
CA TYR A 392 -30.82 7.87 10.40
C TYR A 392 -29.54 8.59 9.89
N ASP A 393 -28.58 7.86 9.33
CA ASP A 393 -27.34 8.45 8.78
C ASP A 393 -27.60 9.34 7.55
N ASP A 394 -28.52 8.94 6.67
CA ASP A 394 -28.95 9.75 5.53
C ASP A 394 -29.60 11.06 6.01
N LEU A 395 -30.46 11.00 7.03
CA LEU A 395 -31.09 12.16 7.66
C LEU A 395 -30.07 13.08 8.34
N LEU A 396 -29.09 12.54 9.08
CA LEU A 396 -27.97 13.34 9.61
C LEU A 396 -27.21 14.07 8.49
N GLN A 397 -27.02 13.41 7.36
CA GLN A 397 -26.35 13.97 6.19
C GLN A 397 -27.22 15.04 5.50
N GLU A 398 -28.55 14.90 5.43
CA GLU A 398 -29.46 15.95 4.96
C GLU A 398 -29.47 17.18 5.88
N ILE A 399 -29.62 16.99 7.20
CA ILE A 399 -29.56 18.07 8.20
C ILE A 399 -28.24 18.85 8.05
N PHE A 400 -27.12 18.13 7.92
CA PHE A 400 -25.81 18.72 7.67
C PHE A 400 -25.78 19.57 6.38
N PHE A 401 -26.38 19.11 5.28
CA PHE A 401 -26.46 19.88 4.04
C PHE A 401 -27.30 21.15 4.18
N HIS A 402 -28.46 21.08 4.83
CA HIS A 402 -29.29 22.25 5.11
C HIS A 402 -28.61 23.24 6.08
N LEU A 403 -27.82 22.76 7.04
CA LEU A 403 -26.99 23.59 7.93
C LEU A 403 -25.90 24.36 7.16
N ILE A 404 -25.17 23.73 6.22
CA ILE A 404 -24.12 24.44 5.45
C ILE A 404 -24.68 25.33 4.33
N ASP A 405 -25.88 25.03 3.81
CA ASP A 405 -26.62 25.93 2.92
C ASP A 405 -27.32 27.08 3.69
N GLY A 406 -27.27 27.08 5.03
CA GLY A 406 -27.76 28.14 5.89
C GLY A 406 -29.29 28.17 6.09
N GLN A 407 -29.97 27.05 5.82
CA GLN A 407 -31.44 26.92 5.82
C GLN A 407 -32.04 26.46 7.16
N LEU A 408 -31.21 25.99 8.09
CA LEU A 408 -31.60 25.63 9.45
C LEU A 408 -30.72 26.43 10.43
N GLN A 409 -31.18 27.58 10.90
CA GLN A 409 -30.41 28.41 11.85
C GLN A 409 -31.09 28.53 13.22
N THR A 410 -32.40 28.28 13.27
CA THR A 410 -33.20 28.31 14.50
C THR A 410 -33.70 26.91 14.90
N GLU A 411 -33.94 26.74 16.20
CA GLU A 411 -34.50 25.49 16.76
C GLU A 411 -35.91 25.19 16.24
N GLU A 412 -36.67 26.24 15.86
CA GLU A 412 -38.01 26.14 15.26
C GLU A 412 -37.96 25.59 13.82
N GLU A 413 -37.06 26.11 12.98
CA GLU A 413 -36.81 25.56 11.63
C GLU A 413 -36.35 24.10 11.72
N MET A 414 -35.48 23.76 12.68
CA MET A 414 -35.03 22.39 12.91
C MET A 414 -36.17 21.47 13.35
N ARG A 415 -37.05 21.89 14.28
CA ARG A 415 -38.25 21.11 14.65
C ARG A 415 -39.18 20.90 13.46
N ALA A 416 -39.46 21.94 12.66
CA ALA A 416 -40.32 21.84 11.49
C ALA A 416 -39.75 20.92 10.40
N PHE A 417 -38.43 20.89 10.21
CA PHE A 417 -37.76 19.97 9.27
C PHE A 417 -37.79 18.51 9.76
N LEU A 418 -37.71 18.29 11.08
CA LEU A 418 -37.65 16.95 11.68
C LEU A 418 -39.03 16.32 11.94
N GLU A 419 -40.10 17.12 11.99
CA GLU A 419 -41.46 16.63 12.29
C GLU A 419 -41.94 15.48 11.37
N PRO A 420 -41.69 15.49 10.04
CA PRO A 420 -42.05 14.38 9.14
C PRO A 420 -41.27 13.08 9.39
N TYR A 421 -40.11 13.16 10.07
CA TYR A 421 -39.22 12.03 10.35
C TYR A 421 -39.41 11.46 11.76
N SER A 422 -40.21 12.11 12.61
CA SER A 422 -40.55 11.65 13.95
C SER A 422 -41.43 10.39 13.89
N PRO A 423 -41.04 9.25 14.49
CA PRO A 423 -41.88 8.05 14.50
C PRO A 423 -43.18 8.31 15.28
N PRO A 424 -44.34 7.81 14.81
CA PRO A 424 -45.63 8.09 15.42
C PRO A 424 -45.62 7.71 16.90
N ALA A 425 -46.18 8.59 17.74
CA ALA A 425 -46.17 8.41 19.18
C ALA A 425 -46.70 7.00 19.56
N PRO A 426 -45.97 6.25 20.40
CA PRO A 426 -46.38 4.89 20.75
C PRO A 426 -47.80 4.93 21.34
N PRO A 427 -48.65 3.93 21.04
CA PRO A 427 -50.03 3.91 21.51
C PRO A 427 -50.04 4.11 23.02
N ALA A 428 -50.79 5.12 23.48
CA ALA A 428 -50.82 5.53 24.88
C ALA A 428 -50.98 4.29 25.76
N PRO A 429 -50.11 4.10 26.78
CA PRO A 429 -50.02 2.84 27.51
C PRO A 429 -51.41 2.47 27.99
N VAL A 430 -51.93 1.36 27.49
CA VAL A 430 -53.30 0.94 27.77
C VAL A 430 -53.40 0.82 29.27
N ASN A 431 -54.10 1.76 29.89
CA ASN A 431 -54.41 1.73 31.31
C ASN A 431 -55.41 0.59 31.52
N VAL A 432 -54.86 -0.62 31.56
CA VAL A 432 -55.54 -1.83 32.02
C VAL A 432 -55.85 -1.57 33.48
N ARG A 433 -57.00 -0.91 33.72
CA ARG A 433 -57.70 -0.93 34.99
C ARG A 433 -57.74 -2.39 35.38
N LYS A 434 -56.93 -2.79 36.36
CA LYS A 434 -56.91 -4.16 36.87
C LYS A 434 -58.32 -4.48 37.33
N THR A 435 -59.06 -5.21 36.51
CA THR A 435 -60.40 -5.66 36.84
C THR A 435 -60.27 -6.50 38.11
N ARG A 436 -60.98 -6.12 39.16
CA ARG A 436 -61.05 -6.89 40.42
C ARG A 436 -61.82 -8.18 40.14
N GLY A 437 -61.14 -9.13 39.50
CA GLY A 437 -61.76 -10.28 38.86
C GLY A 437 -60.79 -11.27 38.23
N ARG A 438 -59.52 -11.34 38.68
CA ARG A 438 -58.61 -12.44 38.32
C ARG A 438 -57.53 -12.80 39.36
N ARG A 439 -57.80 -12.59 40.66
CA ARG A 439 -56.97 -13.13 41.75
C ARG A 439 -57.34 -14.60 42.08
N ALA A 440 -58.62 -14.95 41.98
CA ALA A 440 -59.13 -16.29 42.31
C ALA A 440 -58.67 -17.41 41.35
N GLU A 441 -58.29 -17.06 40.11
CA GLU A 441 -57.89 -18.03 39.10
C GLU A 441 -56.37 -18.27 39.05
N ARG A 442 -55.58 -17.45 39.75
CA ARG A 442 -54.12 -17.64 39.85
C ARG A 442 -53.75 -18.46 41.08
N VAL A 443 -54.41 -18.19 42.21
CA VAL A 443 -54.27 -18.97 43.45
C VAL A 443 -54.57 -20.45 43.21
N ARG A 444 -55.66 -20.78 42.48
CA ARG A 444 -55.97 -22.19 42.15
C ARG A 444 -54.90 -22.92 41.33
N ILE A 445 -54.19 -22.22 40.44
CA ILE A 445 -53.13 -22.83 39.62
C ILE A 445 -51.83 -22.97 40.42
N GLU A 446 -51.66 -22.15 41.47
CA GLU A 446 -50.58 -22.29 42.45
C GLU A 446 -50.90 -23.44 43.44
N GLU A 447 -52.15 -23.54 43.93
CA GLU A 447 -52.65 -24.68 44.76
C GLU A 447 -52.59 -26.03 44.02
N GLU A 448 -53.08 -26.13 42.77
CA GLU A 448 -53.05 -27.36 41.96
C GLU A 448 -51.62 -27.81 41.56
N LEU A 449 -50.59 -26.99 41.79
CA LEU A 449 -49.18 -27.35 41.57
C LEU A 449 -48.43 -27.73 42.86
N GLU A 450 -48.98 -27.44 44.04
CA GLU A 450 -48.39 -27.82 45.34
C GLU A 450 -48.90 -29.20 45.79
N GLU A 451 -50.13 -29.61 45.42
CA GLU A 451 -50.69 -30.95 45.73
C GLU A 451 -50.00 -32.11 44.98
N GLU A 452 -49.27 -31.87 43.88
CA GLU A 452 -48.60 -32.94 43.10
C GLU A 452 -47.18 -33.28 43.60
N THR A 453 -46.68 -32.59 44.65
CA THR A 453 -45.33 -32.82 45.23
C THR A 453 -45.30 -33.61 46.54
N ASP A 454 -46.43 -33.80 47.23
CA ASP A 454 -46.52 -34.40 48.58
C ASP A 454 -46.49 -35.95 48.59
N LEU A 455 -45.60 -36.55 47.79
CA LEU A 455 -45.30 -37.99 47.80
C LEU A 455 -43.80 -38.26 47.63
N HIS A 456 -43.01 -38.01 48.69
CA HIS A 456 -42.04 -38.95 49.27
C HIS A 456 -41.15 -38.30 50.37
N GLU A 457 -41.68 -38.21 51.59
CA GLU A 457 -40.84 -38.26 52.80
C GLU A 457 -41.05 -39.61 53.51
N ASP A 458 -39.94 -40.31 53.82
CA ASP A 458 -39.76 -41.20 55.00
C ASP A 458 -38.45 -42.02 54.86
N ALA A 459 -37.34 -41.52 55.43
CA ALA A 459 -36.17 -42.31 55.88
C ALA A 459 -35.08 -41.44 56.55
N GLU A 460 -35.16 -41.32 57.88
CA GLU A 460 -34.08 -41.49 58.89
C GLU A 460 -32.59 -41.63 58.45
N LEU A 461 -31.56 -41.17 59.20
CA LEU A 461 -31.46 -40.95 60.67
C LEU A 461 -30.21 -40.09 61.07
N ALA A 462 -30.32 -39.42 62.23
CA ALA A 462 -29.31 -39.16 63.28
C ALA A 462 -28.06 -38.23 63.14
N ALA A 463 -28.02 -37.29 64.10
CA ALA A 463 -26.94 -37.00 65.08
C ALA A 463 -25.87 -35.90 64.84
N GLU A 464 -25.89 -34.92 65.77
CA GLU A 464 -24.76 -34.25 66.47
C GLU A 464 -23.73 -33.43 65.65
N SER A 465 -23.26 -32.24 66.06
CA SER A 465 -23.48 -31.41 67.27
C SER A 465 -23.09 -29.93 67.01
N GLU A 466 -23.63 -28.99 67.81
CA GLU A 466 -23.03 -27.76 68.41
C GLU A 466 -21.87 -27.01 67.67
N ASP A 467 -21.70 -25.68 67.62
CA ASP A 467 -22.47 -24.42 67.79
C ASP A 467 -21.55 -23.30 67.18
N ASP A 468 -21.65 -21.96 67.29
CA ASP A 468 -22.35 -20.99 68.17
C ASP A 468 -22.42 -19.60 67.46
N MET A 469 -23.46 -18.78 67.76
CA MET A 469 -23.53 -17.31 68.02
C MET A 469 -22.50 -16.29 67.42
N ASP A 470 -22.78 -14.99 67.19
CA ASP A 470 -24.01 -14.18 66.96
C ASP A 470 -23.60 -12.73 66.54
N GLU A 471 -24.54 -11.92 66.00
CA GLU A 471 -24.49 -10.44 65.81
C GLU A 471 -23.25 -9.85 65.02
N GLU A 472 -23.07 -8.56 64.69
CA GLU A 472 -23.79 -7.28 64.93
C GLU A 472 -23.58 -6.33 63.70
N ARG A 473 -24.29 -5.18 63.63
CA ARG A 473 -23.96 -4.03 62.73
C ARG A 473 -23.53 -2.81 63.56
N PRO A 474 -22.63 -1.95 63.04
CA PRO A 474 -23.09 -0.58 62.74
C PRO A 474 -22.46 0.04 61.45
N GLU A 475 -22.52 1.37 61.34
CA GLU A 475 -22.40 2.15 60.10
C GLU A 475 -21.11 3.03 60.02
N ALA A 476 -20.99 3.76 58.89
CA ALA A 476 -20.42 5.11 58.73
C ALA A 476 -19.06 5.36 58.01
N ASP A 477 -19.13 6.38 57.14
CA ASP A 477 -18.17 7.41 56.72
C ASP A 477 -16.84 7.14 55.96
N ASP A 478 -16.89 7.57 54.69
CA ASP A 478 -15.99 8.49 53.94
C ASP A 478 -14.46 8.24 53.83
N ALA A 479 -13.98 8.13 52.59
CA ALA A 479 -12.55 8.08 52.24
C ALA A 479 -12.25 8.54 50.78
N PRO A 480 -11.53 9.66 50.57
CA PRO A 480 -11.06 10.10 49.24
C PRO A 480 -9.76 9.40 48.76
N PRO A 481 -9.38 9.50 47.46
CA PRO A 481 -8.52 8.50 46.79
C PRO A 481 -6.99 8.76 46.84
N PRO A 482 -6.15 7.72 46.64
CA PRO A 482 -4.69 7.81 46.67
C PRO A 482 -4.06 8.33 45.34
N PRO A 483 -2.95 9.10 45.40
CA PRO A 483 -2.25 9.65 44.23
C PRO A 483 -1.11 8.77 43.67
N LYS A 484 -0.60 9.15 42.49
CA LYS A 484 0.47 8.47 41.74
C LYS A 484 1.87 8.70 42.35
N PRO A 485 2.79 7.73 42.31
CA PRO A 485 4.21 7.95 42.65
C PRO A 485 5.03 8.49 41.47
N ALA A 486 6.12 9.21 41.76
CA ALA A 486 7.14 9.65 40.81
C ALA A 486 8.55 9.51 41.42
N LEU A 487 9.59 9.50 40.57
CA LEU A 487 10.97 9.17 40.97
C LEU A 487 11.61 10.19 41.94
N LYS A 488 12.45 9.71 42.87
CA LYS A 488 13.90 10.04 42.87
C LYS A 488 14.79 9.23 43.83
N SER A 489 16.05 9.15 43.40
CA SER A 489 17.29 8.63 44.00
C SER A 489 17.62 9.01 45.47
N VAL A 490 18.45 8.19 46.14
CA VAL A 490 19.81 8.55 46.64
C VAL A 490 20.60 7.31 47.14
N LEU A 491 21.93 7.42 47.26
CA LEU A 491 22.96 6.43 47.67
C LEU A 491 23.46 6.70 49.13
N PRO A 492 24.54 6.10 49.69
CA PRO A 492 25.20 4.77 49.55
C PRO A 492 25.43 4.06 50.93
N GLY A 493 26.13 2.90 51.01
CA GLY A 493 26.75 2.45 52.26
C GLY A 493 27.38 1.03 52.32
N GLU A 494 28.69 0.98 52.57
CA GLU A 494 29.58 -0.06 53.19
C GLU A 494 29.16 -1.56 53.31
N LYS A 495 29.94 -2.52 52.75
CA LYS A 495 31.15 -3.24 53.27
C LYS A 495 30.93 -4.23 54.44
N THR A 496 31.26 -5.52 54.21
CA THR A 496 32.08 -6.46 55.04
C THR A 496 32.09 -7.85 54.35
N THR A 497 33.24 -8.46 53.99
CA THR A 497 34.06 -9.48 54.69
C THR A 497 33.32 -10.74 55.21
N ALA A 498 33.82 -11.98 55.12
CA ALA A 498 34.93 -12.58 54.36
C ALA A 498 34.97 -14.14 54.52
N ASP A 499 35.70 -14.84 53.64
CA ASP A 499 36.24 -16.22 53.77
C ASP A 499 35.24 -17.43 53.82
N GLY A 500 35.74 -18.67 53.67
CA GLY A 500 34.93 -19.91 53.78
C GLY A 500 35.62 -21.21 53.30
N GLY A 501 35.94 -21.30 52.00
CA GLY A 501 36.93 -22.23 51.41
C GLY A 501 36.59 -23.72 51.12
N LYS A 502 37.28 -24.24 50.07
CA LYS A 502 37.63 -25.66 49.77
C LYS A 502 36.48 -26.58 49.27
N LYS A 503 36.70 -27.62 48.44
CA LYS A 503 37.95 -28.34 48.07
C LYS A 503 37.86 -29.12 46.73
N ALA A 504 38.89 -29.03 45.87
CA ALA A 504 39.34 -30.00 44.83
C ALA A 504 38.35 -30.43 43.69
N SER A 505 38.77 -31.01 42.55
CA SER A 505 40.08 -31.58 42.16
C SER A 505 40.41 -31.50 40.65
N SER A 506 41.67 -31.11 40.32
CA SER A 506 42.60 -31.66 39.28
C SER A 506 42.18 -31.89 37.80
N SER A 507 43.02 -31.71 36.76
CA SER A 507 44.33 -31.02 36.50
C SER A 507 44.68 -31.22 34.98
N THR A 508 45.85 -30.94 34.33
CA THR A 508 47.23 -30.57 34.75
C THR A 508 48.05 -29.88 33.62
N SER A 509 48.55 -28.65 33.84
CA SER A 509 49.82 -28.09 33.28
C SER A 509 49.95 -27.84 31.75
N LYS A 510 50.90 -27.06 31.17
CA LYS A 510 52.25 -26.48 31.51
C LYS A 510 52.53 -25.28 30.52
N LYS A 511 53.56 -24.39 30.54
CA LYS A 511 54.78 -24.12 31.35
C LYS A 511 55.39 -22.68 31.16
N GLY A 512 54.81 -21.62 31.74
CA GLY A 512 55.54 -20.33 31.99
C GLY A 512 55.73 -19.35 30.80
N SER A 513 56.34 -18.16 30.99
CA SER A 513 56.90 -17.59 32.24
C SER A 513 57.08 -16.05 32.24
N LEU A 514 56.73 -15.42 33.37
CA LEU A 514 57.31 -14.22 34.02
C LEU A 514 57.27 -12.82 33.33
N GLN A 515 56.86 -11.84 34.14
CA GLN A 515 57.04 -10.38 34.00
C GLN A 515 58.27 -9.95 34.90
N PRO A 516 58.50 -8.71 35.43
CA PRO A 516 57.68 -7.47 35.49
C PRO A 516 58.42 -6.10 35.34
N ALA A 517 57.68 -5.04 35.71
CA ALA A 517 58.04 -3.63 35.95
C ALA A 517 58.15 -2.71 34.71
N GLY A 518 57.57 -1.49 34.73
CA GLY A 518 56.64 -0.91 35.72
C GLY A 518 56.47 0.61 35.57
N ILE A 519 55.37 1.17 36.13
CA ILE A 519 55.18 2.49 36.78
C ILE A 519 55.86 3.72 36.09
N VAL A 520 55.18 4.80 35.67
CA VAL A 520 54.29 5.70 36.44
C VAL A 520 53.26 6.45 35.56
N GLU A 521 52.26 7.06 36.21
CA GLU A 521 51.58 8.37 36.02
C GLU A 521 51.93 9.31 34.83
N ALA A 522 51.09 10.27 34.40
CA ALA A 522 49.64 10.56 34.57
C ALA A 522 49.26 11.81 33.73
N ALA A 523 48.03 12.32 33.92
CA ALA A 523 47.57 13.69 33.64
C ALA A 523 47.36 14.17 32.18
N THR A 524 46.08 14.33 31.84
CA THR A 524 45.41 15.60 31.45
C THR A 524 46.27 16.84 31.10
N SER A 525 45.90 17.71 30.14
CA SER A 525 44.72 17.75 29.25
C SER A 525 44.73 18.94 28.26
N LYS A 526 43.87 18.88 27.23
CA LYS A 526 43.17 19.99 26.53
C LYS A 526 43.99 21.08 25.79
N GLN A 527 43.51 21.37 24.57
CA GLN A 527 43.55 22.68 23.88
C GLN A 527 44.95 23.20 23.45
N SER A 528 45.10 23.98 22.36
CA SER A 528 44.18 24.32 21.25
C SER A 528 44.95 24.81 20.02
N GLN A 529 44.31 24.73 18.85
CA GLN A 529 44.43 25.61 17.67
C GLN A 529 45.71 26.47 17.49
N ALA A 530 46.47 26.24 16.41
CA ALA A 530 46.64 27.19 15.29
C ALA A 530 47.71 26.73 14.28
N ALA A 531 47.57 27.13 13.01
CA ALA A 531 48.66 27.10 12.03
C ALA A 531 49.36 28.47 11.97
N PRO A 532 50.58 28.57 11.41
CA PRO A 532 50.64 28.93 9.97
C PRO A 532 51.78 28.28 9.17
N LYS A 533 51.67 28.35 7.83
CA LYS A 533 52.80 28.21 6.88
C LYS A 533 53.42 29.60 6.60
N PRO A 534 54.68 29.69 6.15
CA PRO A 534 54.89 29.93 4.71
C PRO A 534 56.11 29.21 4.08
N ALA A 535 56.32 29.44 2.77
CA ALA A 535 57.40 28.88 1.92
C ALA A 535 58.78 29.57 2.15
N GLY A 536 59.92 29.16 1.55
CA GLY A 536 60.26 28.16 0.51
C GLY A 536 61.79 27.87 0.55
N LYS A 537 62.51 27.32 -0.45
CA LYS A 537 62.35 27.15 -1.92
C LYS A 537 63.21 25.95 -2.39
N GLY A 538 62.94 25.34 -3.57
CA GLY A 538 63.85 24.34 -4.17
C GLY A 538 63.49 23.86 -5.59
N LYS A 539 64.42 24.00 -6.55
CA LYS A 539 64.38 23.50 -7.95
C LYS A 539 64.93 22.05 -8.02
N ALA A 540 64.87 21.23 -9.08
CA ALA A 540 64.03 20.99 -10.28
C ALA A 540 64.77 19.94 -11.18
N ALA A 541 64.20 19.15 -12.12
CA ALA A 541 62.85 18.62 -12.40
C ALA A 541 62.92 17.61 -13.60
N LYS A 542 61.86 16.81 -13.84
CA LYS A 542 61.67 15.77 -14.90
C LYS A 542 62.51 14.47 -14.79
N ALA A 543 62.22 13.37 -15.53
CA ALA A 543 60.99 12.55 -15.62
C ALA A 543 61.11 11.40 -16.67
N VAL A 544 60.87 10.13 -16.29
CA VAL A 544 60.33 9.01 -17.15
C VAL A 544 61.30 8.50 -18.26
N PRO A 545 61.18 7.31 -18.95
CA PRO A 545 60.35 6.09 -18.80
C PRO A 545 61.16 4.77 -18.58
N ALA A 546 60.49 3.61 -18.72
CA ALA A 546 61.06 2.25 -18.70
C ALA A 546 61.10 1.54 -20.10
N PRO A 547 61.86 0.42 -20.24
CA PRO A 547 61.78 -0.58 -21.33
C PRO A 547 61.37 -2.00 -20.82
N LYS A 548 61.17 -3.07 -21.62
CA LYS A 548 60.49 -3.31 -22.92
C LYS A 548 60.34 -4.85 -23.16
N GLU A 549 59.68 -5.26 -24.25
CA GLU A 549 59.34 -6.66 -24.65
C GLU A 549 60.52 -7.63 -24.94
N GLU A 550 60.26 -8.95 -24.84
CA GLU A 550 60.65 -10.12 -25.70
C GLU A 550 60.49 -11.45 -24.90
N ALA A 551 60.49 -12.70 -25.40
CA ALA A 551 60.14 -13.34 -26.69
C ALA A 551 59.88 -14.88 -26.45
N LYS A 552 59.48 -15.67 -27.47
CA LYS A 552 59.19 -17.13 -27.37
C LYS A 552 60.33 -18.03 -27.88
N PRO A 553 60.40 -19.29 -27.39
CA PRO A 553 60.66 -20.44 -28.27
C PRO A 553 59.51 -21.51 -28.27
N LYS A 554 59.72 -22.63 -28.97
CA LYS A 554 58.76 -23.74 -29.20
C LYS A 554 59.40 -25.12 -28.93
N GLN A 555 58.57 -26.18 -29.00
CA GLN A 555 58.90 -27.61 -29.05
C GLN A 555 59.30 -28.24 -27.69
N ALA A 556 59.08 -29.54 -27.43
CA ALA A 556 58.57 -30.63 -28.28
C ALA A 556 57.56 -31.55 -27.56
N THR A 557 56.85 -32.39 -28.32
CA THR A 557 56.08 -33.55 -27.84
C THR A 557 56.90 -34.83 -28.02
N PRO A 558 56.62 -35.92 -27.27
CA PRO A 558 55.95 -37.04 -27.98
C PRO A 558 54.97 -37.90 -27.15
N ALA A 559 53.98 -38.44 -27.88
CA ALA A 559 53.41 -39.80 -27.81
C ALA A 559 52.90 -40.44 -26.49
N GLN A 560 51.62 -40.86 -26.56
CA GLN A 560 51.08 -42.18 -26.13
C GLN A 560 51.07 -42.54 -24.62
N SER A 561 50.10 -43.30 -24.09
CA SER A 561 48.78 -43.76 -24.59
C SER A 561 47.95 -44.36 -23.43
N GLN A 562 46.62 -44.44 -23.56
CA GLN A 562 45.79 -45.57 -23.06
C GLN A 562 44.32 -45.48 -23.51
N LYS A 563 43.65 -46.64 -23.64
CA LYS A 563 42.20 -46.81 -23.87
C LYS A 563 41.73 -48.03 -23.06
N VAL A 564 40.67 -47.91 -22.26
CA VAL A 564 39.84 -49.06 -21.78
C VAL A 564 38.35 -48.64 -21.72
N ALA A 565 37.44 -49.63 -21.70
CA ALA A 565 35.97 -49.59 -21.59
C ALA A 565 35.37 -48.45 -20.74
N LYS A 566 34.25 -47.80 -21.12
CA LYS A 566 32.87 -48.27 -21.46
C LYS A 566 32.04 -48.78 -20.26
N SER A 567 30.93 -48.07 -20.00
CA SER A 567 29.66 -48.60 -19.48
C SER A 567 28.49 -47.93 -20.23
N THR A 568 27.23 -48.36 -20.05
CA THR A 568 26.07 -47.89 -20.84
C THR A 568 24.77 -48.02 -20.02
N PRO A 569 23.77 -47.15 -20.22
CA PRO A 569 22.52 -47.57 -20.91
C PRO A 569 22.10 -46.56 -22.01
N ALA A 570 21.78 -47.01 -23.23
CA ALA A 570 20.50 -47.56 -23.71
C ALA A 570 19.48 -46.47 -24.11
N LYS A 571 19.22 -46.36 -25.44
CA LYS A 571 18.14 -45.57 -26.04
C LYS A 571 17.13 -46.51 -26.69
N ALA A 572 15.84 -46.29 -26.45
CA ALA A 572 14.78 -46.88 -27.27
C ALA A 572 14.59 -46.04 -28.56
N ILE A 573 14.29 -46.70 -29.68
CA ILE A 573 13.98 -46.08 -30.97
C ILE A 573 12.71 -46.72 -31.52
N GLN A 574 11.71 -45.91 -31.86
CA GLN A 574 10.56 -46.35 -32.66
C GLN A 574 10.69 -45.84 -34.11
N LYS A 575 10.15 -46.62 -35.05
CA LYS A 575 10.35 -46.46 -36.50
C LYS A 575 9.31 -45.50 -37.10
N GLN A 576 9.75 -44.68 -38.07
CA GLN A 576 8.84 -43.97 -38.97
C GLN A 576 8.34 -44.91 -40.08
N VAL A 577 7.07 -44.75 -40.50
CA VAL A 577 6.48 -45.40 -41.68
C VAL A 577 5.65 -44.36 -42.44
N LYS A 578 5.75 -44.35 -43.78
CA LYS A 578 4.98 -43.47 -44.68
C LYS A 578 3.75 -44.20 -45.25
N PRO A 579 2.65 -43.48 -45.55
CA PRO A 579 1.75 -43.89 -46.64
C PRO A 579 1.26 -42.73 -47.54
N VAL A 580 1.12 -42.99 -48.84
CA VAL A 580 0.57 -42.11 -49.91
C VAL A 580 0.20 -43.04 -51.11
N PRO A 581 -0.83 -42.79 -51.96
CA PRO A 581 -2.20 -42.24 -51.79
C PRO A 581 -3.32 -43.13 -52.41
N LYS A 582 -4.62 -42.75 -52.26
CA LYS A 582 -5.81 -42.95 -53.16
C LYS A 582 -7.14 -42.88 -52.36
N LYS A 583 -8.34 -42.50 -52.88
CA LYS A 583 -8.75 -41.54 -53.95
C LYS A 583 -10.30 -41.38 -53.97
N VAL A 584 -10.85 -40.15 -53.87
CA VAL A 584 -12.28 -39.74 -54.20
C VAL A 584 -13.36 -40.42 -53.28
N VAL A 585 -14.55 -39.90 -52.90
CA VAL A 585 -15.63 -39.03 -53.43
C VAL A 585 -16.08 -38.08 -52.27
N ALA A 586 -16.16 -36.75 -52.33
CA ALA A 586 -16.74 -35.76 -53.27
C ALA A 586 -18.23 -35.42 -53.02
N ALA A 587 -18.49 -34.25 -52.41
CA ALA A 587 -19.79 -33.57 -52.36
C ALA A 587 -19.60 -32.04 -52.43
N LYS A 588 -20.50 -31.33 -53.14
CA LYS A 588 -20.57 -29.86 -53.26
C LYS A 588 -21.86 -29.33 -52.63
N PRO A 589 -21.95 -28.02 -52.38
CA PRO A 589 -23.22 -27.30 -52.52
C PRO A 589 -23.19 -26.14 -53.54
N ALA A 590 -24.38 -25.58 -53.81
CA ALA A 590 -24.72 -24.45 -54.68
C ALA A 590 -24.72 -24.71 -56.22
N PRO A 591 -25.54 -23.98 -57.05
CA PRO A 591 -26.36 -22.79 -56.71
C PRO A 591 -27.84 -22.77 -57.23
N ALA A 592 -28.56 -21.69 -56.87
CA ALA A 592 -29.75 -21.11 -57.55
C ALA A 592 -31.12 -21.84 -57.39
N LYS A 593 -32.32 -21.22 -57.56
CA LYS A 593 -32.72 -19.83 -57.93
C LYS A 593 -34.18 -19.51 -57.51
N LYS A 594 -34.55 -18.21 -57.58
CA LYS A 594 -35.86 -17.52 -57.32
C LYS A 594 -36.01 -16.91 -55.91
N GLN A 595 -36.76 -15.83 -55.67
CA GLN A 595 -36.93 -14.46 -56.23
C GLN A 595 -38.22 -13.87 -55.61
N ALA A 596 -38.25 -12.53 -55.43
CA ALA A 596 -39.36 -11.71 -54.90
C ALA A 596 -39.70 -11.90 -53.39
N GLY A 597 -39.83 -10.83 -52.59
CA GLY A 597 -39.54 -9.43 -52.92
C GLY A 597 -39.83 -8.41 -51.78
N LYS A 598 -39.22 -7.22 -51.91
CA LYS A 598 -39.25 -6.05 -50.99
C LYS A 598 -38.56 -6.30 -49.61
N ALA A 599 -37.83 -5.35 -49.02
CA ALA A 599 -37.42 -4.00 -49.46
C ALA A 599 -35.87 -3.88 -49.46
N VAL A 600 -35.32 -2.92 -50.24
CA VAL A 600 -33.87 -2.80 -50.46
C VAL A 600 -33.34 -1.41 -50.08
N PRO A 601 -32.42 -1.32 -49.11
CA PRO A 601 -31.46 -0.22 -48.98
C PRO A 601 -30.10 -0.61 -49.61
N LYS A 602 -29.41 0.31 -50.31
CA LYS A 602 -27.92 0.43 -50.30
C LYS A 602 -27.31 1.42 -51.32
N LYS A 603 -26.09 1.87 -50.97
CA LYS A 603 -24.94 2.23 -51.85
C LYS A 603 -25.03 3.55 -52.66
N ILE A 604 -23.93 4.27 -52.96
CA ILE A 604 -22.54 4.34 -52.40
C ILE A 604 -21.86 5.63 -52.91
N ALA A 605 -20.65 5.97 -52.42
CA ALA A 605 -19.71 6.97 -53.00
C ALA A 605 -20.11 8.46 -52.92
N SER A 606 -19.20 9.46 -52.99
CA SER A 606 -17.73 9.49 -52.72
C SER A 606 -17.20 10.93 -52.68
N LYS A 607 -15.95 11.09 -52.21
CA LYS A 607 -15.02 12.23 -52.41
C LYS A 607 -15.27 13.57 -51.71
N ALA A 608 -14.14 14.12 -51.26
CA ALA A 608 -13.93 15.37 -50.54
C ALA A 608 -14.25 16.66 -51.32
N THR A 609 -14.75 17.68 -50.57
CA THR A 609 -14.41 19.14 -50.63
C THR A 609 -14.58 19.95 -51.94
N PRO A 610 -14.63 21.31 -51.92
CA PRO A 610 -14.82 22.28 -50.82
C PRO A 610 -15.87 23.40 -51.11
N LYS A 611 -15.94 24.42 -50.23
CA LYS A 611 -16.25 25.86 -50.49
C LYS A 611 -17.48 26.24 -51.34
N SER A 612 -18.45 26.91 -50.69
CA SER A 612 -19.32 27.90 -51.35
C SER A 612 -18.54 29.18 -51.71
N ALA A 613 -18.94 29.84 -52.80
CA ALA A 613 -18.35 31.11 -53.28
C ALA A 613 -19.32 32.30 -53.10
N PRO A 614 -18.83 33.55 -53.01
CA PRO A 614 -19.65 34.72 -52.64
C PRO A 614 -20.25 35.48 -53.84
N SER A 615 -21.22 36.35 -53.53
CA SER A 615 -21.82 37.33 -54.45
C SER A 615 -20.92 38.54 -54.73
N LYS A 616 -21.08 39.17 -55.90
CA LYS A 616 -20.29 40.33 -56.39
C LYS A 616 -20.79 41.68 -55.83
N ALA A 617 -19.90 42.62 -55.54
CA ALA A 617 -20.12 44.07 -55.72
C ALA A 617 -18.83 44.94 -55.73
N ALA A 618 -18.69 45.77 -56.77
CA ALA A 618 -18.10 47.13 -56.85
C ALA A 618 -16.66 47.52 -56.40
N ALA A 619 -16.08 48.47 -57.17
CA ALA A 619 -14.97 49.43 -56.89
C ALA A 619 -13.55 48.88 -56.57
N LYS A 620 -12.45 49.26 -57.25
CA LYS A 620 -11.79 50.60 -57.47
C LYS A 620 -11.19 51.22 -56.19
N SER A 621 -9.95 51.75 -56.15
CA SER A 621 -8.80 51.69 -57.08
C SER A 621 -7.52 52.37 -56.52
N LYS A 622 -6.33 51.84 -56.91
CA LYS A 622 -4.96 52.44 -56.88
C LYS A 622 -4.22 52.66 -55.52
N PRO A 623 -2.86 52.64 -55.52
CA PRO A 623 -1.98 52.94 -54.37
C PRO A 623 -1.09 54.19 -54.56
N GLU A 624 -0.37 54.63 -53.50
CA GLU A 624 1.12 54.74 -53.46
C GLU A 624 1.65 55.22 -52.07
N PRO A 625 2.95 55.06 -51.73
CA PRO A 625 3.48 55.26 -50.36
C PRO A 625 4.62 56.31 -50.21
N LYS A 626 4.88 56.76 -48.95
CA LYS A 626 6.14 57.35 -48.39
C LYS A 626 5.91 57.76 -46.91
N ALA A 627 6.88 57.91 -46.00
CA ALA A 627 8.33 57.63 -46.02
C ALA A 627 8.93 57.48 -44.58
N HIS A 628 10.06 56.76 -44.47
CA HIS A 628 11.18 56.90 -43.49
C HIS A 628 10.91 56.72 -41.97
N GLY A 629 11.84 56.19 -41.16
CA GLY A 629 13.09 55.47 -41.49
C GLY A 629 14.17 55.44 -40.39
N LYS A 630 15.05 54.41 -40.41
CA LYS A 630 16.37 54.24 -39.70
C LYS A 630 16.36 54.36 -38.15
N LYS A 631 17.02 53.47 -37.39
CA LYS A 631 18.48 53.22 -37.40
C LYS A 631 18.90 51.88 -36.73
N VAL A 632 20.01 51.31 -37.23
CA VAL A 632 21.18 50.69 -36.50
C VAL A 632 20.86 49.61 -35.43
N ALA A 633 21.12 48.30 -35.64
CA ALA A 633 22.40 47.55 -35.77
C ALA A 633 23.12 47.29 -34.40
N ALA A 634 23.98 46.28 -34.21
CA ALA A 634 24.65 45.34 -35.14
C ALA A 634 24.93 43.94 -34.54
N LYS A 635 25.34 42.98 -35.38
CA LYS A 635 25.87 41.66 -34.95
C LYS A 635 27.31 41.77 -34.42
N LYS A 636 27.70 40.92 -33.45
CA LYS A 636 28.89 40.05 -33.59
C LYS A 636 28.98 38.93 -32.54
N LYS A 637 29.50 37.79 -33.03
CA LYS A 637 30.20 36.69 -32.36
C LYS A 637 30.50 36.84 -30.86
N HIS A 638 30.20 35.79 -30.09
CA HIS A 638 31.24 34.76 -29.93
C HIS A 638 30.68 33.35 -30.16
#